data_AF-A0A9P4HKH4-F1
#
_entry.id   AF-A0A9P4HKH4-F1
#
_cell.length_a   1.000
_cell.length_b   1.000
_cell.length_c   1.000
_cell.angle_alpha   90.00
_cell.angle_beta   90.00
_cell.angle_gamma   90.00
#
_symmetry.space_group_name_H-M   'P 1'
#
loop_
_entity.id
_entity.type
_entity.pdbx_description
1 polymer ?
#
loop_
_entity_poly.entity_id
_entity_poly.type
_entity_poly.pdbx_seq_one_letter_code
_entity_poly.pdbx_strand_id
1 'polypeptide(L)'
;MPDLPLGNKRKQAPNNTNNGRQNKRAKVRDARTIATQATYTAFKDGEINVDKFVKARQYEIKALEDGMVRAKKSLTTRAFQGVPRELRRRTASHNVKKVPKRLRARAGREMVEDNTPTVTARRRKLTGHMRLRLENVKRIQKLAAKAKARSKGRKQTADPMDADVPERIRSKDVVRTRTPRVKPNSPKNPPTPPAKFRKRQLHKSWLPTHMFHTKRAHLTPPKEPLWRFAVPLAPTMKCYRPTHRASTARGAVAWDMSYMSTIGVEGTEAGIEGLLKTMGVGADGDPEGIWEKKGRKWRNGTVAWEGWLFERHGWPAKGIAPVTIIWCAAAEGEDVEMKDVGNGGSKRKALVRVHPSAFLELWEEMLRNSKMQKPAVKVEDMRFEIGSIEITGPAATEALVGALWPVAPDEASTLSPDAPESVWKRLAQVTNLNVLPANALLGFNISDPRLHHPPRTVELDHSQAFQSELVTTLAEWPPNKTQKAPQFFDRSARLAAARSLPSQKAINRRKSIATPGQFPDPKPTDPKIPVLLYATRGTSISQGIWTVLLPWKFVNPVWYSIIYYPLSTGGNTRFGGLEQKRQLAFEAGVPWFPGDFPGTSAGMAWEAMESTKRKHDWEKRPKGKRVEWESLKLGEGRKGEVGAGWACDWDHLLKGTMTSEYGSEKVTPYHLPSTVAARILSPSPEEPAPTLQPGALATVTITLITRGLPTTCARVYRLPTTNAALRSKWISLLPSPRSKSRAGQRKPKHQPAPPKDAPSHIRQQHLSKLILDPASLPQPGDARYPDVPGEEDLVGFVTAGNYNLGEGKGTGVGSLLLSKVITKEAPAEESRLCIVRDAGEEVGRLARWELVG
;
A
#
# COMPACT_ATOMS: atom_id res chain seq x y z
N MET A 1 0.57 16.12 85.13
CA MET A 1 0.56 14.82 85.84
C MET A 1 -0.34 13.86 85.07
N PRO A 2 0.07 12.61 84.74
CA PRO A 2 1.42 12.17 84.36
C PRO A 2 1.46 11.22 83.12
N ASP A 3 2.59 10.89 82.47
CA ASP A 3 3.67 11.76 81.94
C ASP A 3 4.63 10.98 80.98
N LEU A 4 5.59 11.69 80.33
CA LEU A 4 6.82 11.18 79.66
C LEU A 4 6.71 10.26 78.39
N PRO A 5 7.78 10.11 77.56
CA PRO A 5 9.07 10.81 77.55
C PRO A 5 9.45 11.53 76.22
N LEU A 6 10.37 12.50 76.34
CA LEU A 6 11.11 13.11 75.23
C LEU A 6 12.14 12.13 74.63
N GLY A 7 12.07 11.89 73.32
CA GLY A 7 12.99 11.01 72.58
C GLY A 7 13.75 11.75 71.47
N ASN A 8 14.86 12.38 71.81
CA ASN A 8 15.66 13.19 70.89
C ASN A 8 16.32 12.31 69.79
N LYS A 9 15.87 12.40 68.53
CA LYS A 9 16.62 11.88 67.37
C LYS A 9 16.82 12.98 66.33
N ARG A 10 18.01 13.60 66.38
CA ARG A 10 18.58 14.46 65.33
C ARG A 10 18.24 13.88 63.95
N LYS A 11 17.69 14.72 63.06
CA LYS A 11 17.68 14.43 61.62
C LYS A 11 19.12 14.25 61.17
N GLN A 12 19.52 13.01 60.88
CA GLN A 12 20.77 12.78 60.15
C GLN A 12 20.65 13.48 58.80
N ALA A 13 21.72 14.18 58.39
CA ALA A 13 21.81 14.74 57.05
C ALA A 13 21.62 13.61 56.01
N PRO A 14 21.00 13.88 54.85
CA PRO A 14 20.79 12.86 53.84
C PRO A 14 22.14 12.32 53.39
N ASN A 15 22.43 11.07 53.74
CA ASN A 15 23.76 10.51 53.58
C ASN A 15 24.08 10.40 52.07
N ASN A 16 24.90 11.33 51.57
CA ASN A 16 25.18 11.55 50.15
C ASN A 16 26.13 10.48 49.60
N THR A 17 25.70 9.23 49.69
CA THR A 17 26.43 8.07 49.18
C THR A 17 26.04 7.82 47.73
N ASN A 18 27.04 7.64 46.88
CA ASN A 18 26.93 7.56 45.42
C ASN A 18 26.30 6.22 44.93
N ASN A 19 25.43 5.63 45.75
CA ASN A 19 25.05 4.22 45.71
C ASN A 19 23.72 3.92 45.03
N GLY A 20 23.13 4.89 44.34
CA GLY A 20 21.94 4.69 43.51
C GLY A 20 22.09 3.58 42.45
N ARG A 21 23.32 3.21 42.06
CA ARG A 21 23.61 2.07 41.17
C ARG A 21 23.73 0.73 41.90
N GLN A 22 24.31 0.70 43.11
CA GLN A 22 24.35 -0.51 43.95
C GLN A 22 22.95 -0.86 44.48
N ASN A 23 22.18 0.11 44.99
CA ASN A 23 20.82 -0.10 45.47
C ASN A 23 19.87 -0.58 44.35
N LYS A 24 20.08 -0.11 43.11
CA LYS A 24 19.38 -0.65 41.92
C LYS A 24 19.80 -2.10 41.61
N ARG A 25 21.09 -2.44 41.72
CA ARG A 25 21.57 -3.82 41.55
C ARG A 25 21.01 -4.76 42.63
N ALA A 26 21.03 -4.33 43.89
CA ALA A 26 20.44 -5.07 45.01
C ALA A 26 18.95 -5.32 44.79
N LYS A 27 18.16 -4.26 44.51
CA LYS A 27 16.72 -4.38 44.22
C LYS A 27 16.39 -5.26 43.01
N VAL A 28 17.26 -5.30 42.00
CA VAL A 28 17.09 -6.19 40.82
C VAL A 28 17.53 -7.63 41.13
N ARG A 29 18.51 -7.85 42.01
CA ARG A 29 18.93 -9.17 42.48
C ARG A 29 17.87 -9.79 43.39
N ASP A 30 17.41 -9.02 44.37
CA ASP A 30 16.34 -9.37 45.30
C ASP A 30 15.03 -9.72 44.57
N ALA A 31 14.57 -8.86 43.64
CA ALA A 31 13.39 -9.14 42.80
C ALA A 31 13.54 -10.33 41.83
N ARG A 32 14.72 -10.97 41.76
CA ARG A 32 15.01 -12.19 40.98
C ARG A 32 15.41 -13.38 41.84
N THR A 33 15.57 -13.19 43.15
CA THR A 33 15.92 -14.27 44.08
C THR A 33 14.61 -14.89 44.55
N ILE A 34 14.44 -16.19 44.31
CA ILE A 34 13.28 -16.97 44.75
C ILE A 34 13.79 -17.94 45.79
N ALA A 35 13.21 -17.92 46.99
CA ALA A 35 13.54 -18.89 48.02
C ALA A 35 12.88 -20.24 47.66
N THR A 36 13.71 -21.26 47.49
CA THR A 36 13.32 -22.66 47.31
C THR A 36 13.29 -23.38 48.65
N GLN A 37 12.41 -24.37 48.81
CA GLN A 37 12.35 -25.21 50.01
C GLN A 37 12.76 -26.65 49.68
N ALA A 38 13.43 -27.34 50.61
CA ALA A 38 13.92 -28.70 50.37
C ALA A 38 12.76 -29.72 50.35
N THR A 39 12.58 -30.43 49.23
CA THR A 39 11.44 -31.33 49.01
C THR A 39 11.71 -32.77 49.47
N TYR A 40 11.88 -32.99 50.77
CA TYR A 40 12.10 -34.33 51.33
C TYR A 40 10.80 -35.10 51.68
N THR A 41 9.64 -34.44 51.65
CA THR A 41 8.34 -35.00 52.07
C THR A 41 7.41 -35.42 50.91
N ALA A 42 7.82 -35.18 49.66
CA ALA A 42 6.95 -35.30 48.48
C ALA A 42 7.03 -36.64 47.74
N PHE A 43 7.98 -37.50 48.13
CA PHE A 43 8.19 -38.84 47.55
C PHE A 43 7.95 -39.88 48.64
N LYS A 44 7.16 -40.91 48.33
CA LYS A 44 7.00 -42.08 49.19
C LYS A 44 7.15 -43.32 48.33
N ASP A 45 8.07 -44.21 48.70
CA ASP A 45 8.22 -45.56 48.13
C ASP A 45 8.35 -45.60 46.58
N GLY A 46 8.96 -44.56 45.99
CA GLY A 46 9.19 -44.44 44.54
C GLY A 46 8.03 -43.87 43.72
N GLU A 47 6.83 -43.75 44.30
CA GLU A 47 5.65 -43.20 43.62
C GLU A 47 5.43 -41.71 43.92
N ILE A 48 4.89 -40.98 42.94
CA ILE A 48 4.64 -39.54 43.04
C ILE A 48 3.16 -39.22 43.25
N ASN A 49 2.79 -38.87 44.48
CA ASN A 49 1.45 -38.39 44.78
C ASN A 49 1.29 -36.92 44.32
N VAL A 50 0.60 -36.70 43.21
CA VAL A 50 0.49 -35.38 42.54
C VAL A 50 -0.08 -34.30 43.46
N ASP A 51 -1.11 -34.60 44.25
CA ASP A 51 -1.71 -33.61 45.17
C ASP A 51 -0.72 -33.19 46.27
N LYS A 52 -0.05 -34.16 46.93
CA LYS A 52 0.98 -33.86 47.93
C LYS A 52 2.18 -33.13 47.33
N PHE A 53 2.58 -33.47 46.11
CA PHE A 53 3.69 -32.84 45.38
C PHE A 53 3.37 -31.38 45.00
N VAL A 54 2.17 -31.11 44.48
CA VAL A 54 1.71 -29.75 44.16
C VAL A 54 1.52 -28.92 45.44
N LYS A 55 1.02 -29.51 46.53
CA LYS A 55 0.94 -28.86 47.85
C LYS A 55 2.32 -28.51 48.41
N ALA A 56 3.28 -29.45 48.37
CA ALA A 56 4.66 -29.20 48.79
C ALA A 56 5.35 -28.09 47.97
N ARG A 57 5.03 -27.98 46.68
CA ARG A 57 5.55 -26.92 45.78
C ARG A 57 4.68 -25.67 45.70
N GLN A 58 3.57 -25.59 46.43
CA GLN A 58 2.63 -24.46 46.31
C GLN A 58 3.29 -23.13 46.69
N TYR A 59 4.16 -23.13 47.70
CA TYR A 59 4.94 -21.96 48.08
C TYR A 59 5.89 -21.54 46.95
N GLU A 60 6.60 -22.48 46.32
CA GLU A 60 7.56 -22.20 45.26
C GLU A 60 6.87 -21.66 43.99
N ILE A 61 5.72 -22.22 43.62
CA ILE A 61 4.90 -21.75 42.50
C ILE A 61 4.42 -20.31 42.77
N LYS A 62 3.86 -20.04 43.96
CA LYS A 62 3.45 -18.68 44.36
C LYS A 62 4.65 -17.71 44.41
N ALA A 63 5.79 -18.14 44.96
CA ALA A 63 7.00 -17.33 45.05
C ALA A 63 7.63 -17.05 43.67
N LEU A 64 7.47 -17.97 42.71
CA LEU A 64 7.82 -17.80 41.29
C LEU A 64 6.87 -16.83 40.58
N GLU A 65 5.55 -16.97 40.74
CA GLU A 65 4.55 -16.05 40.18
C GLU A 65 4.75 -14.64 40.71
N ASP A 66 4.85 -14.47 42.03
CA ASP A 66 5.20 -13.22 42.67
C ASP A 66 6.58 -12.73 42.26
N GLY A 67 7.55 -13.62 42.07
CA GLY A 67 8.89 -13.33 41.53
C GLY A 67 8.82 -12.75 40.13
N MET A 68 8.03 -13.33 39.24
CA MET A 68 7.78 -12.84 37.88
C MET A 68 7.06 -11.49 37.90
N VAL A 69 6.08 -11.30 38.80
CA VAL A 69 5.38 -10.02 39.00
C VAL A 69 6.32 -8.95 39.59
N ARG A 70 7.15 -9.29 40.58
CA ARG A 70 8.19 -8.42 41.17
C ARG A 70 9.22 -8.06 40.11
N ALA A 71 9.78 -9.01 39.36
CA ALA A 71 10.72 -8.77 38.28
C ALA A 71 10.14 -7.82 37.21
N LYS A 72 8.91 -8.05 36.77
CA LYS A 72 8.16 -7.21 35.81
C LYS A 72 7.88 -5.80 36.35
N LYS A 73 7.64 -5.64 37.66
CA LYS A 73 7.52 -4.35 38.36
C LYS A 73 8.89 -3.69 38.64
N SER A 74 9.98 -4.47 38.75
CA SER A 74 11.34 -4.02 39.07
C SER A 74 12.07 -3.38 37.88
N LEU A 75 11.63 -3.66 36.64
CA LEU A 75 12.09 -2.91 35.47
C LEU A 75 11.86 -1.43 35.71
N THR A 76 12.96 -0.67 35.84
CA THR A 76 12.99 0.79 36.05
C THR A 76 12.59 1.55 34.79
N THR A 77 11.45 1.18 34.22
CA THR A 77 10.81 1.82 33.08
C THR A 77 9.73 2.75 33.61
N ARG A 78 9.74 4.01 33.14
CA ARG A 78 8.68 4.98 33.46
C ARG A 78 7.33 4.48 32.98
N ALA A 79 6.24 4.92 33.59
CA ALA A 79 4.87 4.57 33.20
C ALA A 79 4.59 4.81 31.70
N PHE A 80 5.15 5.86 31.10
CA PHE A 80 5.02 6.12 29.66
C PHE A 80 5.93 5.25 28.77
N GLN A 81 6.96 4.62 29.34
CA GLN A 81 7.82 3.64 28.64
C GLN A 81 7.25 2.22 28.69
N GLY A 82 6.43 1.88 29.70
CA GLY A 82 5.72 0.60 29.77
C GLY A 82 4.68 0.36 28.65
N VAL A 83 4.43 1.37 27.82
CA VAL A 83 3.59 1.30 26.62
C VAL A 83 4.42 0.81 25.41
N PRO A 84 3.88 -0.05 24.52
CA PRO A 84 4.57 -0.50 23.30
C PRO A 84 5.11 0.66 22.45
N ARG A 85 6.26 0.47 21.80
CA ARG A 85 7.02 1.54 21.12
C ARG A 85 6.15 2.39 20.18
N GLU A 86 5.24 1.77 19.45
CA GLU A 86 4.33 2.41 18.46
C GLU A 86 3.24 3.28 19.11
N LEU A 87 2.86 2.97 20.35
CA LEU A 87 1.87 3.71 21.14
C LEU A 87 2.50 4.78 22.04
N ARG A 88 3.83 4.81 22.21
CA ARG A 88 4.55 5.86 22.97
C ARG A 88 4.34 7.23 22.31
N ARG A 89 4.26 8.28 23.13
CA ARG A 89 4.11 9.67 22.67
C ARG A 89 5.12 10.55 23.39
N ARG A 90 5.91 11.35 22.66
CA ARG A 90 6.94 12.25 23.25
C ARG A 90 6.36 13.21 24.29
N THR A 91 5.11 13.65 24.11
CA THR A 91 4.41 14.55 25.04
C THR A 91 3.93 13.88 26.33
N ALA A 92 4.09 12.56 26.49
CA ALA A 92 3.73 11.86 27.72
C ALA A 92 4.65 12.17 28.90
N SER A 93 5.86 12.67 28.67
CA SER A 93 6.81 13.05 29.74
C SER A 93 6.38 14.27 30.56
N HIS A 94 5.55 15.15 30.00
CA HIS A 94 5.05 16.37 30.64
C HIS A 94 3.52 16.49 30.60
N ASN A 95 2.81 15.44 30.16
CA ASN A 95 1.36 15.41 30.08
C ASN A 95 0.80 13.99 30.31
N VAL A 96 0.47 13.70 31.57
CA VAL A 96 -0.16 12.47 32.05
C VAL A 96 -1.33 12.00 31.16
N LYS A 97 -2.14 12.92 30.60
CA LYS A 97 -3.32 12.57 29.80
C LYS A 97 -2.98 11.86 28.48
N LYS A 98 -1.72 11.90 28.03
CA LYS A 98 -1.21 11.18 26.85
C LYS A 98 -0.86 9.71 27.09
N VAL A 99 -0.99 9.25 28.34
CA VAL A 99 -0.82 7.85 28.75
C VAL A 99 -2.22 7.20 28.94
N PRO A 100 -2.41 5.89 28.67
CA PRO A 100 -3.68 5.18 28.91
C PRO A 100 -4.19 5.32 30.35
N LYS A 101 -5.53 5.36 30.56
CA LYS A 101 -6.18 5.66 31.86
C LYS A 101 -5.56 4.87 33.03
N ARG A 102 -5.37 3.55 32.87
CA ARG A 102 -4.76 2.64 33.85
C ARG A 102 -3.34 3.01 34.32
N LEU A 103 -2.57 3.74 33.52
CA LEU A 103 -1.20 4.16 33.82
C LEU A 103 -1.10 5.64 34.25
N ARG A 104 -2.20 6.41 34.23
CA ARG A 104 -2.20 7.84 34.53
C ARG A 104 -1.83 8.15 35.98
N ALA A 105 -2.36 7.40 36.95
CA ALA A 105 -2.04 7.61 38.35
C ALA A 105 -0.53 7.44 38.62
N ARG A 106 0.07 6.36 38.07
CA ARG A 106 1.51 6.12 38.16
C ARG A 106 2.33 7.20 37.44
N ALA A 107 1.96 7.56 36.21
CA ALA A 107 2.63 8.63 35.47
C ALA A 107 2.53 10.00 36.16
N GLY A 108 1.43 10.28 36.87
CA GLY A 108 1.26 11.48 37.68
C GLY A 108 2.22 11.53 38.86
N ARG A 109 2.37 10.43 39.62
CA ARG A 109 3.35 10.33 40.71
C ARG A 109 4.78 10.48 40.21
N GLU A 110 5.16 9.71 39.19
CA GLU A 110 6.50 9.80 38.58
C GLU A 110 6.82 11.21 38.05
N MET A 111 5.82 11.96 37.56
CA MET A 111 6.00 13.35 37.10
C MET A 111 6.17 14.36 38.24
N VAL A 112 5.61 14.10 39.42
CA VAL A 112 5.79 14.92 40.63
C VAL A 112 7.14 14.61 41.28
N GLU A 113 7.49 13.31 41.41
CA GLU A 113 8.81 12.85 41.87
C GLU A 113 9.96 13.47 41.05
N ASP A 114 9.78 13.56 39.72
CA ASP A 114 10.74 14.16 38.79
C ASP A 114 10.69 15.71 38.72
N ASN A 115 9.81 16.38 39.49
CA ASN A 115 9.55 17.83 39.40
C ASN A 115 9.31 18.34 37.95
N THR A 116 8.63 17.54 37.12
CA THR A 116 8.51 17.86 35.68
C THR A 116 7.73 19.16 35.42
N PRO A 117 8.21 20.04 34.52
CA PRO A 117 7.53 21.29 34.22
C PRO A 117 6.21 21.05 33.47
N THR A 118 5.10 21.10 34.21
CA THR A 118 3.76 20.90 33.66
C THR A 118 3.28 22.14 32.90
N VAL A 119 3.37 22.09 31.57
CA VAL A 119 2.91 23.20 30.71
C VAL A 119 1.38 23.26 30.66
N THR A 120 0.77 23.91 31.65
CA THR A 120 -0.66 24.21 31.65
C THR A 120 -0.97 25.33 30.65
N ALA A 121 -1.97 25.12 29.78
CA ALA A 121 -2.29 26.06 28.70
C ALA A 121 -2.70 27.46 29.20
N ARG A 122 -3.24 27.57 30.43
CA ARG A 122 -3.62 28.84 31.07
C ARG A 122 -2.42 29.73 31.45
N ARG A 123 -1.21 29.16 31.61
CA ARG A 123 0.02 29.90 31.97
C ARG A 123 0.86 30.35 30.76
N ARG A 124 0.42 30.10 29.53
CA ARG A 124 1.13 30.58 28.32
C ARG A 124 0.80 32.05 28.05
N LYS A 125 1.80 32.94 28.13
CA LYS A 125 1.72 34.29 27.55
C LYS A 125 1.32 34.17 26.07
N LEU A 126 0.37 35.00 25.62
CA LEU A 126 -0.03 35.00 24.21
C LEU A 126 1.10 35.54 23.34
N THR A 127 1.39 34.87 22.23
CA THR A 127 2.29 35.40 21.20
C THR A 127 1.68 36.65 20.54
N GLY A 128 2.50 37.61 20.13
CA GLY A 128 2.04 38.89 19.55
C GLY A 128 1.08 38.69 18.37
N HIS A 129 1.40 37.74 17.46
CA HIS A 129 0.53 37.39 16.34
C HIS A 129 -0.83 36.79 16.79
N MET A 130 -0.90 36.08 17.93
CA MET A 130 -2.16 35.60 18.47
C MET A 130 -2.96 36.71 19.17
N ARG A 131 -2.29 37.69 19.80
CA ARG A 131 -2.92 38.90 20.34
C ARG A 131 -3.58 39.72 19.22
N LEU A 132 -2.84 40.02 18.16
CA LEU A 132 -3.30 40.76 16.97
C LEU A 132 -4.45 40.01 16.26
N ARG A 133 -4.36 38.68 16.17
CA ARG A 133 -5.46 37.86 15.64
C ARG A 133 -6.73 37.90 16.49
N LEU A 134 -6.62 37.85 17.82
CA LEU A 134 -7.78 37.99 18.71
C LEU A 134 -8.38 39.39 18.63
N GLU A 135 -7.54 40.41 18.49
CA GLU A 135 -7.99 41.78 18.28
C GLU A 135 -8.78 41.92 16.97
N ASN A 136 -8.26 41.38 15.86
CA ASN A 136 -9.00 41.33 14.59
C ASN A 136 -10.31 40.54 14.69
N VAL A 137 -10.34 39.42 15.41
CA VAL A 137 -11.60 38.70 15.69
C VAL A 137 -12.57 39.55 16.51
N LYS A 138 -12.10 40.28 17.53
CA LYS A 138 -12.93 41.23 18.29
C LYS A 138 -13.44 42.38 17.43
N ARG A 139 -12.61 42.95 16.54
CA ARG A 139 -13.03 43.99 15.57
C ARG A 139 -14.12 43.45 14.63
N ILE A 140 -13.93 42.25 14.06
CA ILE A 140 -14.93 41.60 13.20
C ILE A 140 -16.23 41.29 13.96
N GLN A 141 -16.15 40.82 15.22
CA GLN A 141 -17.33 40.60 16.06
C GLN A 141 -18.07 41.91 16.36
N LYS A 142 -17.35 43.00 16.69
CA LYS A 142 -17.94 44.34 16.88
C LYS A 142 -18.61 44.84 15.59
N LEU A 143 -17.98 44.67 14.43
CA LEU A 143 -18.55 45.04 13.14
C LEU A 143 -19.82 44.23 12.82
N ALA A 144 -19.79 42.91 13.03
CA ALA A 144 -20.96 42.04 12.83
C ALA A 144 -22.11 42.39 13.80
N ALA A 145 -21.80 42.70 15.06
CA ALA A 145 -22.77 43.16 16.04
C ALA A 145 -23.36 44.53 15.65
N LYS A 146 -22.53 45.50 15.22
CA LYS A 146 -22.97 46.82 14.75
C LYS A 146 -23.84 46.72 13.50
N ALA A 147 -23.50 45.84 12.55
CA ALA A 147 -24.34 45.56 11.38
C ALA A 147 -25.69 44.93 11.78
N LYS A 148 -25.69 43.97 12.71
CA LYS A 148 -26.93 43.34 13.22
C LYS A 148 -27.79 44.31 14.02
N ALA A 149 -27.19 45.24 14.77
CA ALA A 149 -27.89 46.31 15.47
C ALA A 149 -28.48 47.34 14.49
N ARG A 150 -27.72 47.79 13.48
CA ARG A 150 -28.20 48.69 12.42
C ARG A 150 -29.36 48.07 11.64
N SER A 151 -29.32 46.76 11.39
CA SER A 151 -30.42 45.99 10.80
C SER A 151 -31.64 45.82 11.72
N LYS A 152 -31.50 45.98 13.04
CA LYS A 152 -32.63 46.00 14.00
C LYS A 152 -33.24 47.40 14.10
N GLY A 153 -32.41 48.45 14.22
CA GLY A 153 -32.90 49.83 14.25
C GLY A 153 -33.72 50.20 13.01
N ARG A 154 -33.25 49.78 11.82
CA ARG A 154 -33.98 49.93 10.54
C ARG A 154 -35.28 49.11 10.44
N LYS A 155 -35.66 48.36 11.48
CA LYS A 155 -36.94 47.65 11.65
C LYS A 155 -37.81 48.23 12.79
N GLN A 156 -37.31 49.24 13.50
CA GLN A 156 -38.01 49.90 14.61
C GLN A 156 -38.40 51.36 14.28
N THR A 157 -37.81 51.94 13.23
CA THR A 157 -38.12 53.29 12.71
C THR A 157 -38.94 53.21 11.41
N ALA A 158 -39.92 52.32 11.37
CA ALA A 158 -40.85 52.18 10.24
C ALA A 158 -42.25 52.05 10.82
N ASP A 159 -43.07 53.08 10.63
CA ASP A 159 -44.41 53.18 11.20
C ASP A 159 -45.40 52.21 10.50
N PRO A 160 -46.46 51.77 11.20
CA PRO A 160 -47.30 50.65 10.75
C PRO A 160 -48.55 51.09 9.97
N MET A 161 -48.47 52.10 9.09
CA MET A 161 -49.65 52.64 8.38
C MET A 161 -49.62 52.67 6.84
N ASP A 162 -48.53 52.28 6.17
CA ASP A 162 -48.55 51.99 4.72
C ASP A 162 -48.46 50.48 4.49
N ALA A 163 -49.63 49.84 4.45
CA ALA A 163 -49.79 48.41 4.24
C ALA A 163 -50.18 48.08 2.79
N ASP A 164 -49.46 48.61 1.80
CA ASP A 164 -49.67 48.25 0.39
C ASP A 164 -48.35 47.92 -0.35
N VAL A 165 -47.95 46.65 -0.22
CA VAL A 165 -47.15 45.83 -1.18
C VAL A 165 -45.68 46.27 -1.50
N PRO A 166 -44.71 45.35 -1.70
CA PRO A 166 -44.80 43.89 -1.70
C PRO A 166 -44.03 43.18 -0.58
N GLU A 167 -44.57 42.05 -0.18
CA GLU A 167 -43.90 40.99 0.55
C GLU A 167 -42.77 40.33 -0.28
N ARG A 168 -41.63 41.01 -0.41
CA ARG A 168 -40.37 40.44 -0.92
C ARG A 168 -39.29 40.50 0.16
N ILE A 169 -38.41 39.49 0.19
CA ILE A 169 -37.36 39.30 1.21
C ILE A 169 -37.86 38.74 2.58
N ARG A 170 -38.94 37.94 2.59
CA ARG A 170 -39.16 36.92 3.64
C ARG A 170 -39.23 35.47 3.16
N SER A 171 -39.21 35.21 1.85
CA SER A 171 -38.75 33.92 1.38
C SER A 171 -37.27 33.77 1.75
N LYS A 172 -36.95 32.73 2.54
CA LYS A 172 -35.61 32.11 2.46
C LYS A 172 -35.58 31.28 1.19
N ASP A 173 -35.68 31.95 0.05
CA ASP A 173 -35.15 31.43 -1.20
C ASP A 173 -33.64 31.42 -1.04
N VAL A 174 -33.17 30.36 -0.38
CA VAL A 174 -31.84 29.82 -0.65
C VAL A 174 -31.82 29.66 -2.16
N VAL A 175 -31.19 30.61 -2.84
CA VAL A 175 -31.02 30.58 -4.29
C VAL A 175 -30.55 29.18 -4.61
N ARG A 176 -31.45 28.37 -5.17
CA ARG A 176 -31.17 26.98 -5.55
C ARG A 176 -30.29 27.09 -6.78
N THR A 177 -29.02 27.45 -6.58
CA THR A 177 -28.00 27.56 -7.61
C THR A 177 -28.09 26.27 -8.40
N ARG A 178 -28.60 26.35 -9.64
CA ARG A 178 -28.90 25.16 -10.45
C ARG A 178 -27.65 24.28 -10.39
N THR A 179 -27.81 23.02 -9.99
CA THR A 179 -26.70 22.08 -9.93
C THR A 179 -25.99 22.13 -11.28
N PRO A 180 -24.71 22.53 -11.35
CA PRO A 180 -24.08 22.85 -12.62
C PRO A 180 -24.19 21.63 -13.53
N ARG A 181 -24.81 21.81 -14.71
CA ARG A 181 -24.81 20.80 -15.75
C ARG A 181 -23.35 20.49 -16.04
N VAL A 182 -22.92 19.25 -15.75
CA VAL A 182 -21.55 18.83 -16.09
C VAL A 182 -21.44 18.82 -17.60
N LYS A 183 -20.40 19.45 -18.11
CA LYS A 183 -20.01 19.31 -19.51
C LYS A 183 -19.51 17.88 -19.69
N PRO A 184 -20.21 17.00 -20.43
CA PRO A 184 -19.65 15.71 -20.82
C PRO A 184 -18.43 15.95 -21.72
N ASN A 185 -17.60 14.94 -21.92
CA ASN A 185 -16.47 14.95 -22.86
C ASN A 185 -15.42 16.06 -22.57
N SER A 186 -15.33 16.56 -21.34
CA SER A 186 -14.34 17.56 -20.90
C SER A 186 -13.74 17.18 -19.55
N PRO A 187 -12.41 17.30 -19.34
CA PRO A 187 -11.78 16.95 -18.07
C PRO A 187 -12.25 17.89 -16.96
N LYS A 188 -12.61 17.32 -15.80
CA LYS A 188 -13.09 18.07 -14.64
C LYS A 188 -11.92 18.73 -13.90
N ASN A 189 -12.21 19.90 -13.33
CA ASN A 189 -11.34 20.58 -12.38
C ASN A 189 -11.55 20.03 -10.95
N PRO A 190 -10.54 20.09 -10.07
CA PRO A 190 -10.68 19.67 -8.68
C PRO A 190 -11.74 20.50 -7.93
N PRO A 191 -12.44 19.90 -6.95
CA PRO A 191 -13.49 20.58 -6.19
C PRO A 191 -12.91 21.75 -5.40
N THR A 192 -13.59 22.91 -5.44
CA THR A 192 -13.07 24.12 -4.80
C THR A 192 -12.90 23.93 -3.28
N PRO A 193 -11.67 24.02 -2.74
CA PRO A 193 -11.46 23.75 -1.32
C PRO A 193 -11.96 24.92 -0.46
N PRO A 194 -12.20 24.69 0.85
CA PRO A 194 -12.54 25.76 1.80
C PRO A 194 -11.51 26.89 1.74
N ALA A 195 -11.96 28.15 1.85
CA ALA A 195 -11.13 29.34 1.60
C ALA A 195 -9.75 29.32 2.29
N LYS A 196 -9.69 28.82 3.54
CA LYS A 196 -8.46 28.64 4.34
C LYS A 196 -7.38 27.77 3.66
N PHE A 197 -7.79 26.85 2.79
CA PHE A 197 -6.91 25.87 2.13
C PHE A 197 -6.65 26.19 0.65
N ARG A 198 -7.40 27.10 0.02
CA ARG A 198 -7.23 27.48 -1.41
C ARG A 198 -5.78 27.84 -1.76
N LYS A 199 -5.16 28.77 -1.02
CA LYS A 199 -3.75 29.16 -1.21
C LYS A 199 -2.73 28.00 -1.01
N ARG A 200 -3.13 26.88 -0.39
CA ARG A 200 -2.28 25.70 -0.16
C ARG A 200 -2.49 24.58 -1.20
N GLN A 201 -3.44 24.78 -2.12
CA GLN A 201 -3.86 23.82 -3.15
C GLN A 201 -3.75 24.42 -4.57
N LEU A 202 -2.93 25.48 -4.76
CA LEU A 202 -2.76 26.14 -6.05
C LEU A 202 -2.15 25.20 -7.10
N HIS A 203 -1.02 24.57 -6.78
CA HIS A 203 -0.34 23.64 -7.67
C HIS A 203 -0.75 22.18 -7.46
N LYS A 204 -1.49 21.87 -6.39
CA LYS A 204 -1.78 20.47 -6.01
C LYS A 204 -3.12 20.25 -5.34
N SER A 205 -3.81 19.22 -5.78
CA SER A 205 -5.04 18.69 -5.19
C SER A 205 -4.74 17.89 -3.92
N TRP A 206 -5.58 18.03 -2.90
CA TRP A 206 -5.50 17.22 -1.69
C TRP A 206 -6.41 16.00 -1.79
N LEU A 207 -5.85 14.82 -1.51
CA LEU A 207 -6.63 13.58 -1.31
C LEU A 207 -7.64 13.72 -0.16
N PRO A 208 -8.74 12.94 -0.14
CA PRO A 208 -9.76 13.02 0.92
C PRO A 208 -9.16 12.89 2.33
N THR A 209 -8.14 12.03 2.49
CA THR A 209 -7.49 11.76 3.77
C THR A 209 -6.25 12.64 4.04
N HIS A 210 -5.98 13.69 3.24
CA HIS A 210 -4.74 14.48 3.33
C HIS A 210 -4.46 15.00 4.76
N MET A 211 -5.50 15.37 5.53
CA MET A 211 -5.38 15.83 6.92
C MET A 211 -5.02 14.73 7.95
N PHE A 212 -5.15 13.45 7.56
CA PHE A 212 -4.63 12.29 8.29
C PHE A 212 -3.16 12.05 7.94
N HIS A 213 -2.83 12.02 6.64
CA HIS A 213 -1.49 11.72 6.13
C HIS A 213 -0.46 12.81 6.47
N THR A 214 -0.78 14.10 6.30
CA THR A 214 0.07 15.24 6.72
C THR A 214 0.62 15.19 8.15
N LYS A 215 -0.02 14.42 9.04
CA LYS A 215 0.35 14.31 10.46
C LYS A 215 1.12 13.04 10.79
N ARG A 216 1.31 12.14 9.82
CA ARG A 216 1.76 10.74 10.04
C ARG A 216 2.70 10.20 8.96
N ALA A 217 2.69 10.79 7.77
CA ALA A 217 3.48 10.42 6.61
C ALA A 217 4.28 11.61 6.06
N HIS A 218 5.37 11.31 5.37
CA HIS A 218 6.02 12.22 4.44
C HIS A 218 5.16 12.31 3.17
N LEU A 219 5.07 13.51 2.59
CA LEU A 219 4.23 13.83 1.43
C LEU A 219 5.10 14.45 0.34
N THR A 220 4.60 14.42 -0.90
CA THR A 220 5.22 15.15 -2.01
C THR A 220 5.43 16.65 -1.69
N PRO A 221 6.55 17.26 -2.17
CA PRO A 221 6.82 18.68 -2.01
C PRO A 221 5.63 19.57 -2.46
N PRO A 222 5.49 20.80 -1.95
CA PRO A 222 4.40 21.69 -2.38
C PRO A 222 4.46 22.16 -3.83
N LYS A 223 5.68 22.26 -4.39
CA LYS A 223 5.92 22.70 -5.78
C LYS A 223 6.02 21.55 -6.79
N GLU A 224 6.45 20.36 -6.34
CA GLU A 224 6.55 19.13 -7.15
C GLU A 224 5.53 18.07 -6.69
N PRO A 225 4.24 18.20 -7.04
CA PRO A 225 3.24 17.20 -6.74
C PRO A 225 3.24 16.06 -7.78
N LEU A 226 3.43 14.81 -7.33
CA LEU A 226 3.20 13.65 -8.18
C LEU A 226 1.76 13.65 -8.71
N TRP A 227 1.63 13.62 -10.03
CA TRP A 227 0.35 13.56 -10.76
C TRP A 227 -0.66 14.67 -10.36
N ARG A 228 -0.15 15.86 -10.01
CA ARG A 228 -0.94 17.01 -9.48
C ARG A 228 -1.61 16.75 -8.12
N PHE A 229 -1.25 15.68 -7.40
CA PHE A 229 -1.77 15.34 -6.07
C PHE A 229 -0.72 15.45 -4.95
N ALA A 230 -1.21 15.70 -3.74
CA ALA A 230 -0.40 15.61 -2.52
C ALA A 230 -0.38 14.18 -1.96
N VAL A 231 0.35 13.28 -2.64
CA VAL A 231 0.45 11.83 -2.37
C VAL A 231 1.35 11.52 -1.15
N PRO A 232 0.99 10.58 -0.27
CA PRO A 232 1.87 10.07 0.81
C PRO A 232 2.98 9.18 0.26
N LEU A 233 4.24 9.53 0.53
CA LEU A 233 5.43 8.79 0.10
C LEU A 233 5.72 7.63 1.05
N ALA A 234 5.87 7.91 2.35
CA ALA A 234 6.09 6.89 3.39
C ALA A 234 5.60 7.35 4.78
N PRO A 235 5.17 6.45 5.67
CA PRO A 235 4.95 6.73 7.08
C PRO A 235 6.22 7.28 7.75
N THR A 236 6.03 8.16 8.74
CA THR A 236 7.12 8.68 9.61
C THR A 236 7.76 7.60 10.51
N MET A 237 7.12 6.43 10.62
CA MET A 237 7.65 5.24 11.29
C MET A 237 8.38 4.36 10.27
N LYS A 238 9.61 3.94 10.57
CA LYS A 238 10.34 2.94 9.76
C LYS A 238 9.52 1.65 9.67
N CYS A 239 8.96 1.36 8.49
CA CYS A 239 7.93 0.33 8.33
C CYS A 239 8.29 -0.80 7.35
N TYR A 240 9.43 -0.80 6.66
CA TYR A 240 9.83 -1.83 5.68
C TYR A 240 9.52 -3.29 6.12
N ARG A 241 10.18 -3.80 7.18
CA ARG A 241 9.89 -5.15 7.72
C ARG A 241 8.49 -5.29 8.37
N PRO A 242 7.94 -4.28 9.09
CA PRO A 242 6.54 -4.31 9.50
C PRO A 242 5.50 -4.41 8.37
N THR A 243 5.73 -3.79 7.22
CA THR A 243 4.85 -3.80 6.05
C THR A 243 4.83 -5.20 5.43
N HIS A 244 6.01 -5.76 5.11
CA HIS A 244 6.12 -7.15 4.63
C HIS A 244 5.33 -8.11 5.54
N ARG A 245 5.63 -8.13 6.85
CA ARG A 245 4.94 -9.02 7.81
C ARG A 245 3.45 -8.75 7.97
N ALA A 246 2.98 -7.53 7.70
CA ALA A 246 1.55 -7.19 7.75
C ALA A 246 0.81 -7.54 6.45
N SER A 247 1.52 -7.65 5.32
CA SER A 247 1.00 -8.10 4.03
C SER A 247 1.05 -9.61 3.87
N THR A 248 2.06 -10.30 4.42
CA THR A 248 2.24 -11.75 4.18
C THR A 248 1.82 -12.62 5.38
N ALA A 249 2.22 -12.26 6.60
CA ALA A 249 2.13 -13.16 7.75
C ALA A 249 0.93 -12.89 8.68
N ARG A 250 0.72 -11.64 9.12
CA ARG A 250 -0.41 -11.29 10.00
C ARG A 250 -0.77 -9.81 10.00
N GLY A 251 -2.05 -9.53 9.82
CA GLY A 251 -2.64 -8.20 9.86
C GLY A 251 -3.02 -7.69 8.48
N ALA A 252 -3.04 -6.36 8.33
CA ALA A 252 -3.37 -5.71 7.07
C ALA A 252 -2.66 -4.35 6.91
N VAL A 253 -2.47 -3.94 5.66
CA VAL A 253 -1.95 -2.63 5.25
C VAL A 253 -2.91 -1.99 4.25
N ALA A 254 -3.26 -0.72 4.45
CA ALA A 254 -4.16 0.04 3.58
C ALA A 254 -3.50 1.30 2.97
N TRP A 255 -3.97 1.73 1.80
CA TRP A 255 -3.51 2.94 1.11
C TRP A 255 -4.70 3.78 0.60
N ASP A 256 -4.58 5.11 0.66
CA ASP A 256 -5.52 6.02 0.00
C ASP A 256 -5.11 6.17 -1.47
N MET A 257 -5.82 5.45 -2.33
CA MET A 257 -5.61 5.38 -3.78
C MET A 257 -6.54 6.33 -4.53
N SER A 258 -7.12 7.33 -3.88
CA SER A 258 -8.02 8.31 -4.51
C SER A 258 -7.33 9.22 -5.55
N TYR A 259 -6.04 9.05 -5.85
CA TYR A 259 -5.41 9.65 -7.03
C TYR A 259 -5.60 8.81 -8.31
N MET A 260 -6.03 7.55 -8.20
CA MET A 260 -6.30 6.69 -9.36
C MET A 260 -7.47 7.27 -10.15
N SER A 261 -7.23 7.54 -11.43
CA SER A 261 -8.21 8.19 -12.28
C SER A 261 -9.33 7.23 -12.64
N THR A 262 -10.56 7.73 -12.68
CA THR A 262 -11.73 6.96 -13.12
C THR A 262 -12.45 7.73 -14.22
N ILE A 263 -12.70 7.06 -15.33
CA ILE A 263 -13.47 7.53 -16.48
C ILE A 263 -14.78 6.74 -16.51
N GLY A 264 -15.91 7.42 -16.58
CA GLY A 264 -17.21 6.79 -16.81
C GLY A 264 -17.56 6.79 -18.29
N VAL A 265 -18.10 5.68 -18.76
CA VAL A 265 -18.49 5.45 -20.15
C VAL A 265 -19.97 5.05 -20.16
N GLU A 266 -20.77 5.68 -21.02
CA GLU A 266 -22.23 5.48 -21.11
C GLU A 266 -22.68 5.45 -22.59
N GLY A 267 -23.41 4.42 -22.99
CA GLY A 267 -23.78 4.17 -24.39
C GLY A 267 -24.59 2.88 -24.54
N THR A 268 -24.91 2.47 -25.77
CA THR A 268 -25.42 1.11 -26.01
C THR A 268 -24.30 0.09 -25.74
N GLU A 269 -24.65 -1.17 -25.48
CA GLU A 269 -23.65 -2.24 -25.31
C GLU A 269 -22.69 -2.31 -26.49
N ALA A 270 -23.21 -2.50 -27.71
CA ALA A 270 -22.40 -2.60 -28.93
C ALA A 270 -21.48 -1.39 -29.17
N GLY A 271 -21.91 -0.17 -28.83
CA GLY A 271 -21.05 1.02 -28.96
C GLY A 271 -19.89 1.02 -27.96
N ILE A 272 -20.13 0.56 -26.72
CA ILE A 272 -19.08 0.42 -25.70
C ILE A 272 -18.15 -0.76 -26.04
N GLU A 273 -18.68 -1.89 -26.50
CA GLU A 273 -17.87 -3.02 -26.98
C GLU A 273 -16.96 -2.59 -28.14
N GLY A 274 -17.50 -1.89 -29.15
CA GLY A 274 -16.74 -1.36 -30.28
C GLY A 274 -15.63 -0.41 -29.84
N LEU A 275 -15.92 0.51 -28.92
CA LEU A 275 -14.92 1.40 -28.33
C LEU A 275 -13.79 0.60 -27.65
N LEU A 276 -14.13 -0.35 -26.79
CA LEU A 276 -13.14 -1.15 -26.05
C LEU A 276 -12.32 -2.07 -26.96
N LYS A 277 -12.93 -2.67 -27.99
CA LYS A 277 -12.23 -3.42 -29.05
C LYS A 277 -11.22 -2.53 -29.78
N THR A 278 -11.59 -1.31 -30.17
CA THR A 278 -10.64 -0.38 -30.84
C THR A 278 -9.47 0.07 -29.95
N MET A 279 -9.62 -0.01 -28.62
CA MET A 279 -8.56 0.27 -27.65
C MET A 279 -7.70 -0.96 -27.30
N GLY A 280 -7.91 -2.10 -27.97
CA GLY A 280 -7.14 -3.33 -27.76
C GLY A 280 -7.56 -4.19 -26.57
N VAL A 281 -8.77 -4.03 -26.01
CA VAL A 281 -9.24 -4.89 -24.90
C VAL A 281 -9.34 -6.35 -25.36
N GLY A 282 -8.44 -7.17 -24.81
CA GLY A 282 -8.27 -8.59 -25.11
C GLY A 282 -7.10 -8.94 -26.02
N ALA A 283 -6.39 -7.95 -26.59
CA ALA A 283 -5.26 -8.18 -27.48
C ALA A 283 -4.09 -8.92 -26.81
N ASP A 284 -3.88 -8.69 -25.50
CA ASP A 284 -2.83 -9.34 -24.67
C ASP A 284 -2.96 -10.88 -24.54
N GLY A 285 -4.04 -11.51 -25.01
CA GLY A 285 -4.30 -12.93 -24.77
C GLY A 285 -5.22 -13.58 -25.79
N ASP A 286 -6.52 -13.61 -25.49
CA ASP A 286 -7.58 -14.22 -26.31
C ASP A 286 -8.54 -13.11 -26.77
N PRO A 287 -8.30 -12.51 -27.96
CA PRO A 287 -9.01 -11.31 -28.39
C PRO A 287 -10.49 -11.54 -28.67
N GLU A 288 -10.89 -12.78 -28.96
CA GLU A 288 -12.28 -13.13 -29.27
C GLU A 288 -12.99 -13.69 -28.03
N GLY A 289 -12.38 -14.62 -27.29
CA GLY A 289 -13.00 -15.30 -26.16
C GLY A 289 -13.49 -14.38 -25.03
N ILE A 290 -12.87 -13.21 -24.83
CA ILE A 290 -13.34 -12.17 -23.88
C ILE A 290 -14.69 -11.58 -24.32
N TRP A 291 -14.96 -11.46 -25.62
CA TRP A 291 -16.23 -10.95 -26.16
C TRP A 291 -17.27 -12.05 -26.39
N GLU A 292 -16.91 -13.31 -26.18
CA GLU A 292 -17.81 -14.46 -26.29
C GLU A 292 -18.35 -14.93 -24.91
N LYS A 293 -18.36 -16.25 -24.68
CA LYS A 293 -18.88 -16.91 -23.47
C LYS A 293 -17.95 -16.69 -22.27
N LYS A 294 -16.63 -16.69 -22.44
CA LYS A 294 -15.66 -16.60 -21.32
C LYS A 294 -15.82 -15.27 -20.57
N GLY A 295 -15.92 -14.15 -21.29
CA GLY A 295 -16.13 -12.83 -20.69
C GLY A 295 -17.58 -12.45 -20.35
N ARG A 296 -18.56 -13.36 -20.44
CA ARG A 296 -19.96 -13.08 -20.08
C ARG A 296 -20.11 -12.52 -18.66
N LYS A 297 -19.39 -13.09 -17.67
CA LYS A 297 -19.41 -12.60 -16.27
C LYS A 297 -18.92 -11.15 -16.13
N TRP A 298 -17.90 -10.77 -16.91
CA TRP A 298 -17.38 -9.40 -16.95
C TRP A 298 -18.39 -8.44 -17.59
N ARG A 299 -18.95 -8.78 -18.76
CA ARG A 299 -19.97 -7.95 -19.43
C ARG A 299 -21.26 -7.79 -18.62
N ASN A 300 -21.64 -8.82 -17.86
CA ASN A 300 -22.73 -8.80 -16.88
C ASN A 300 -22.42 -7.97 -15.63
N GLY A 301 -21.20 -7.45 -15.46
CA GLY A 301 -20.83 -6.61 -14.32
C GLY A 301 -20.71 -7.33 -12.98
N THR A 302 -20.37 -8.63 -12.96
CA THR A 302 -20.12 -9.39 -11.71
C THR A 302 -18.63 -9.63 -11.42
N VAL A 303 -17.77 -9.32 -12.39
CA VAL A 303 -16.31 -9.46 -12.35
C VAL A 303 -15.68 -8.22 -12.99
N ALA A 304 -14.57 -7.73 -12.47
CA ALA A 304 -13.77 -6.68 -13.10
C ALA A 304 -12.72 -7.28 -14.07
N TRP A 305 -12.45 -6.59 -15.18
CA TRP A 305 -11.35 -6.96 -16.08
C TRP A 305 -10.13 -6.09 -15.79
N GLU A 306 -8.94 -6.68 -15.84
CA GLU A 306 -7.65 -5.98 -15.75
C GLU A 306 -6.80 -6.39 -16.94
N GLY A 307 -6.12 -5.42 -17.57
CA GLY A 307 -5.30 -5.63 -18.77
C GLY A 307 -4.87 -4.30 -19.39
N TRP A 308 -4.15 -4.34 -20.51
CA TRP A 308 -3.64 -3.12 -21.16
C TRP A 308 -4.64 -2.47 -22.11
N LEU A 309 -4.51 -1.15 -22.28
CA LEU A 309 -5.08 -0.41 -23.40
C LEU A 309 -3.98 0.18 -24.27
N PHE A 310 -4.28 0.28 -25.56
CA PHE A 310 -3.38 0.72 -26.61
C PHE A 310 -3.97 1.92 -27.35
N GLU A 311 -3.13 2.67 -28.08
CA GLU A 311 -3.66 3.56 -29.12
C GLU A 311 -4.48 2.77 -30.15
N ARG A 312 -5.43 3.42 -30.84
CA ARG A 312 -6.21 2.79 -31.91
C ARG A 312 -5.29 2.19 -32.98
N HIS A 313 -5.45 0.89 -33.24
CA HIS A 313 -4.59 0.10 -34.14
C HIS A 313 -3.09 0.14 -33.77
N GLY A 314 -2.75 0.54 -32.54
CA GLY A 314 -1.38 0.64 -32.03
C GLY A 314 -0.86 -0.64 -31.36
N TRP A 315 -1.65 -1.72 -31.33
CA TRP A 315 -1.21 -3.03 -30.84
C TRP A 315 -0.12 -3.62 -31.76
N PRO A 316 1.00 -4.15 -31.23
CA PRO A 316 1.39 -4.22 -29.81
C PRO A 316 2.32 -3.07 -29.36
N ALA A 317 2.80 -2.21 -30.26
CA ALA A 317 3.89 -1.27 -29.98
C ALA A 317 3.50 -0.02 -29.17
N LYS A 318 2.22 0.35 -29.11
CA LYS A 318 1.76 1.60 -28.48
C LYS A 318 0.85 1.38 -27.27
N GLY A 319 1.42 0.74 -26.25
CA GLY A 319 0.76 0.52 -24.96
C GLY A 319 0.67 1.80 -24.12
N ILE A 320 -0.54 2.19 -23.73
CA ILE A 320 -0.79 3.40 -22.93
C ILE A 320 -0.58 3.11 -21.44
N ALA A 321 -1.36 2.16 -20.89
CA ALA A 321 -1.31 1.77 -19.48
C ALA A 321 -2.14 0.50 -19.20
N PRO A 322 -1.85 -0.22 -18.10
CA PRO A 322 -2.78 -1.15 -17.50
C PRO A 322 -3.99 -0.41 -16.91
N VAL A 323 -5.18 -0.97 -17.09
CA VAL A 323 -6.46 -0.44 -16.59
C VAL A 323 -7.28 -1.51 -15.88
N THR A 324 -8.23 -1.07 -15.06
CA THR A 324 -9.34 -1.92 -14.58
C THR A 324 -10.65 -1.45 -15.23
N ILE A 325 -11.37 -2.33 -15.92
CA ILE A 325 -12.68 -2.04 -16.54
C ILE A 325 -13.79 -2.79 -15.79
N ILE A 326 -14.78 -2.04 -15.33
CA ILE A 326 -15.89 -2.55 -14.53
C ILE A 326 -17.20 -2.16 -15.21
N TRP A 327 -17.98 -3.15 -15.67
CA TRP A 327 -19.34 -2.91 -16.15
C TRP A 327 -20.32 -2.73 -14.99
N CYS A 328 -21.33 -1.90 -15.18
CA CYS A 328 -22.53 -1.92 -14.35
C CYS A 328 -23.32 -3.18 -14.67
N ALA A 329 -23.71 -3.93 -13.63
CA ALA A 329 -24.68 -5.00 -13.80
C ALA A 329 -25.97 -4.48 -14.45
N ALA A 330 -26.58 -5.32 -15.28
CA ALA A 330 -27.86 -4.99 -15.89
C ALA A 330 -28.92 -4.76 -14.80
N ALA A 331 -29.79 -3.78 -15.00
CA ALA A 331 -31.06 -3.80 -14.31
C ALA A 331 -31.89 -4.93 -14.91
N GLU A 332 -32.49 -5.77 -14.06
CA GLU A 332 -33.64 -6.57 -14.48
C GLU A 332 -34.67 -5.60 -15.07
N GLY A 333 -35.23 -5.92 -16.23
CA GLY A 333 -36.20 -5.04 -16.86
C GLY A 333 -37.44 -4.95 -15.97
N GLU A 334 -37.79 -3.74 -15.52
CA GLU A 334 -39.18 -3.46 -15.17
C GLU A 334 -40.02 -3.77 -16.42
N ASP A 335 -41.10 -4.55 -16.24
CA ASP A 335 -41.94 -5.00 -17.32
C ASP A 335 -42.36 -3.82 -18.20
N VAL A 336 -42.07 -3.92 -19.50
CA VAL A 336 -42.31 -2.81 -20.44
C VAL A 336 -43.78 -2.79 -20.81
N GLU A 337 -44.60 -2.25 -19.91
CA GLU A 337 -45.82 -1.56 -20.31
C GLU A 337 -45.44 -0.48 -21.35
N MET A 338 -46.24 -0.41 -22.41
CA MET A 338 -45.89 0.20 -23.69
C MET A 338 -45.13 1.54 -23.58
N LYS A 339 -43.89 1.53 -24.06
CA LYS A 339 -43.19 2.74 -24.51
C LYS A 339 -42.80 2.58 -25.97
N ASP A 340 -43.02 3.65 -26.71
CA ASP A 340 -43.10 3.67 -28.17
C ASP A 340 -41.93 3.01 -28.89
N VAL A 341 -42.23 2.52 -30.10
CA VAL A 341 -41.29 1.89 -31.05
C VAL A 341 -40.29 2.93 -31.60
N GLY A 342 -39.39 3.38 -30.72
CA GLY A 342 -38.32 4.34 -30.97
C GLY A 342 -36.95 3.68 -30.82
N ASN A 343 -36.42 3.18 -31.93
CA ASN A 343 -35.19 2.39 -32.04
C ASN A 343 -34.01 2.92 -31.18
N GLY A 344 -33.77 2.32 -30.02
CA GLY A 344 -32.76 2.77 -29.07
C GLY A 344 -32.52 1.80 -27.91
N GLY A 345 -31.67 0.79 -28.13
CA GLY A 345 -31.36 -0.23 -27.13
C GLY A 345 -30.85 0.31 -25.78
N SER A 346 -31.11 -0.44 -24.71
CA SER A 346 -30.84 -0.03 -23.33
C SER A 346 -29.39 0.44 -23.11
N LYS A 347 -29.24 1.59 -22.42
CA LYS A 347 -27.95 2.23 -22.20
C LYS A 347 -27.21 1.60 -21.02
N ARG A 348 -26.08 0.97 -21.30
CA ARG A 348 -25.15 0.41 -20.30
C ARG A 348 -24.15 1.46 -19.84
N LYS A 349 -23.57 1.22 -18.66
CA LYS A 349 -22.54 2.06 -18.05
C LYS A 349 -21.33 1.21 -17.69
N ALA A 350 -20.14 1.75 -17.89
CA ALA A 350 -18.87 1.14 -17.47
C ALA A 350 -17.96 2.18 -16.82
N LEU A 351 -17.04 1.72 -15.98
CA LEU A 351 -15.99 2.51 -15.36
C LEU A 351 -14.63 1.97 -15.83
N VAL A 352 -13.79 2.85 -16.36
CA VAL A 352 -12.40 2.55 -16.71
C VAL A 352 -11.49 3.27 -15.71
N ARG A 353 -10.69 2.51 -14.98
CA ARG A 353 -9.76 3.00 -13.96
C ARG A 353 -8.33 2.92 -14.48
N VAL A 354 -7.59 4.02 -14.41
CA VAL A 354 -6.22 4.13 -14.92
C VAL A 354 -5.34 4.89 -13.92
N HIS A 355 -4.04 4.59 -13.93
CA HIS A 355 -3.07 5.36 -13.16
C HIS A 355 -2.97 6.81 -13.69
N PRO A 356 -2.90 7.85 -12.84
CA PRO A 356 -3.07 9.23 -13.27
C PRO A 356 -1.95 9.80 -14.15
N SER A 357 -0.80 9.12 -14.29
CA SER A 357 0.25 9.50 -15.25
C SER A 357 -0.19 9.33 -16.70
N ALA A 358 -0.90 8.25 -17.02
CA ALA A 358 -1.40 7.93 -18.36
C ALA A 358 -2.84 8.41 -18.59
N PHE A 359 -3.46 9.08 -17.61
CA PHE A 359 -4.84 9.52 -17.71
C PHE A 359 -5.09 10.47 -18.89
N LEU A 360 -4.18 11.40 -19.18
CA LEU A 360 -4.40 12.42 -20.21
C LEU A 360 -4.43 11.79 -21.61
N GLU A 361 -3.44 10.96 -21.90
CA GLU A 361 -3.31 10.17 -23.12
C GLU A 361 -4.51 9.25 -23.33
N LEU A 362 -4.87 8.43 -22.33
CA LEU A 362 -6.05 7.56 -22.40
C LEU A 362 -7.34 8.37 -22.58
N TRP A 363 -7.47 9.52 -21.92
CA TRP A 363 -8.65 10.38 -22.00
C TRP A 363 -8.80 10.98 -23.41
N GLU A 364 -7.72 11.48 -24.00
CA GLU A 364 -7.72 12.04 -25.35
C GLU A 364 -8.03 10.96 -26.39
N GLU A 365 -7.42 9.78 -26.27
CA GLU A 365 -7.66 8.66 -27.18
C GLU A 365 -9.08 8.10 -27.07
N MET A 366 -9.59 7.90 -25.86
CA MET A 366 -10.98 7.48 -25.63
C MET A 366 -11.98 8.54 -26.13
N LEU A 367 -11.66 9.83 -26.05
CA LEU A 367 -12.47 10.90 -26.65
C LEU A 367 -12.42 10.93 -28.19
N ARG A 368 -11.27 10.60 -28.81
CA ARG A 368 -11.18 10.44 -30.27
C ARG A 368 -12.07 9.28 -30.73
N ASN A 369 -11.88 8.11 -30.12
CA ASN A 369 -12.55 6.89 -30.54
C ASN A 369 -14.07 6.91 -30.23
N SER A 370 -14.50 7.45 -29.09
CA SER A 370 -15.94 7.56 -28.75
C SER A 370 -16.77 8.44 -29.70
N LYS A 371 -16.15 9.40 -30.39
CA LYS A 371 -16.80 10.22 -31.45
C LYS A 371 -16.88 9.51 -32.79
N MET A 372 -15.96 8.58 -33.07
CA MET A 372 -15.91 7.82 -34.32
C MET A 372 -16.83 6.61 -34.30
N GLN A 373 -17.10 6.04 -33.12
CA GLN A 373 -18.05 4.94 -32.96
C GLN A 373 -19.49 5.37 -33.29
N LYS A 374 -20.20 4.51 -34.01
CA LYS A 374 -21.64 4.61 -34.29
C LYS A 374 -22.31 3.34 -33.73
N PRO A 375 -23.23 3.44 -32.75
CA PRO A 375 -23.72 4.64 -32.09
C PRO A 375 -22.69 5.30 -31.16
N ALA A 376 -22.80 6.62 -31.00
CA ALA A 376 -21.84 7.42 -30.24
C ALA A 376 -21.88 7.10 -28.74
N VAL A 377 -20.70 7.09 -28.12
CA VAL A 377 -20.52 6.80 -26.69
C VAL A 377 -20.18 8.07 -25.92
N LYS A 378 -20.79 8.26 -24.75
CA LYS A 378 -20.55 9.41 -23.86
C LYS A 378 -19.45 9.09 -22.85
N VAL A 379 -18.53 10.02 -22.65
CA VAL A 379 -17.38 9.87 -21.76
C VAL A 379 -17.38 10.97 -20.68
N GLU A 380 -17.20 10.60 -19.42
CA GLU A 380 -17.23 11.52 -18.27
C GLU A 380 -16.03 11.31 -17.33
N ASP A 381 -15.28 12.38 -17.03
CA ASP A 381 -14.22 12.35 -16.02
C ASP A 381 -14.85 12.23 -14.61
N MET A 382 -14.44 11.23 -13.82
CA MET A 382 -14.91 10.99 -12.45
C MET A 382 -13.79 11.07 -11.39
N ARG A 383 -12.59 11.56 -11.75
CA ARG A 383 -11.39 11.65 -10.88
C ARG A 383 -11.60 12.29 -9.51
N PHE A 384 -12.57 13.20 -9.40
CA PHE A 384 -12.89 13.90 -8.14
C PHE A 384 -14.29 13.58 -7.60
N GLU A 385 -15.02 12.66 -8.23
CA GLU A 385 -16.30 12.14 -7.74
C GLU A 385 -16.13 10.79 -7.03
N ILE A 386 -15.22 9.95 -7.53
CA ILE A 386 -14.89 8.64 -6.98
C ILE A 386 -13.48 8.69 -6.37
N GLY A 387 -13.32 8.18 -5.16
CA GLY A 387 -12.04 7.86 -4.55
C GLY A 387 -11.96 6.36 -4.26
N SER A 388 -10.78 5.88 -3.87
CA SER A 388 -10.56 4.46 -3.63
C SER A 388 -9.57 4.18 -2.51
N ILE A 389 -9.80 3.08 -1.80
CA ILE A 389 -8.94 2.55 -0.76
C ILE A 389 -8.52 1.15 -1.18
N GLU A 390 -7.22 0.89 -1.25
CA GLU A 390 -6.69 -0.47 -1.38
C GLU A 390 -6.29 -1.00 0.00
N ILE A 391 -6.48 -2.30 0.23
CA ILE A 391 -6.02 -2.99 1.43
C ILE A 391 -5.58 -4.42 1.08
N THR A 392 -4.46 -4.84 1.68
CA THR A 392 -3.87 -6.18 1.50
C THR A 392 -3.46 -6.79 2.84
N GLY A 393 -3.30 -8.11 2.85
CA GLY A 393 -2.84 -8.92 3.98
C GLY A 393 -3.92 -9.80 4.59
N PRO A 394 -3.55 -10.79 5.43
CA PRO A 394 -4.47 -11.85 5.85
C PRO A 394 -5.69 -11.39 6.68
N ALA A 395 -5.64 -10.20 7.27
CA ALA A 395 -6.77 -9.62 8.01
C ALA A 395 -7.43 -8.45 7.26
N ALA A 396 -7.21 -8.32 5.94
CA ALA A 396 -7.81 -7.28 5.12
C ALA A 396 -9.33 -7.41 5.03
N THR A 397 -9.84 -8.62 4.77
CA THR A 397 -11.29 -8.89 4.69
C THR A 397 -11.96 -8.64 6.05
N GLU A 398 -11.40 -9.15 7.15
CA GLU A 398 -11.84 -8.88 8.53
C GLU A 398 -11.97 -7.38 8.81
N ALA A 399 -10.94 -6.60 8.49
CA ALA A 399 -10.90 -5.15 8.71
C ALA A 399 -11.88 -4.37 7.83
N LEU A 400 -12.20 -4.87 6.64
CA LEU A 400 -13.23 -4.29 5.78
C LEU A 400 -14.64 -4.62 6.27
N VAL A 401 -14.93 -5.88 6.62
CA VAL A 401 -16.25 -6.28 7.14
C VAL A 401 -16.58 -5.52 8.44
N GLY A 402 -15.61 -5.36 9.34
CA GLY A 402 -15.79 -4.56 10.56
C GLY A 402 -15.95 -3.05 10.32
N ALA A 403 -15.54 -2.53 9.15
CA ALA A 403 -15.63 -1.11 8.79
C ALA A 403 -16.82 -0.76 7.88
N LEU A 404 -17.31 -1.72 7.08
CA LEU A 404 -18.35 -1.56 6.07
C LEU A 404 -19.59 -2.36 6.49
N TRP A 405 -20.64 -1.63 6.89
CA TRP A 405 -21.88 -2.20 7.42
C TRP A 405 -22.98 -2.12 6.35
N PRO A 406 -23.33 -3.22 5.67
CA PRO A 406 -24.32 -3.20 4.60
C PRO A 406 -25.70 -2.78 5.11
N VAL A 407 -26.45 -2.07 4.27
CA VAL A 407 -27.80 -1.59 4.52
C VAL A 407 -28.72 -2.12 3.42
N ALA A 408 -29.84 -2.73 3.82
CA ALA A 408 -30.82 -3.25 2.88
C ALA A 408 -31.35 -2.15 1.93
N PRO A 409 -31.65 -2.50 0.67
CA PRO A 409 -32.19 -1.55 -0.30
C PRO A 409 -33.47 -0.87 0.23
N ASP A 410 -34.36 -1.64 0.87
CA ASP A 410 -35.59 -1.16 1.51
C ASP A 410 -35.64 -1.59 2.99
N GLU A 411 -36.38 -0.86 3.82
CA GLU A 411 -36.47 -1.16 5.27
C GLU A 411 -37.42 -2.35 5.56
N ALA A 412 -38.23 -2.77 4.58
CA ALA A 412 -39.20 -3.85 4.69
C ALA A 412 -38.77 -5.18 4.00
N SER A 413 -37.69 -5.17 3.20
CA SER A 413 -37.24 -6.38 2.50
C SER A 413 -36.19 -7.15 3.33
N THR A 414 -36.48 -8.41 3.63
CA THR A 414 -35.49 -9.34 4.17
C THR A 414 -34.39 -9.55 3.15
N LEU A 415 -33.13 -9.31 3.54
CA LEU A 415 -31.97 -9.61 2.70
C LEU A 415 -31.98 -11.09 2.31
N SER A 416 -31.95 -11.40 1.01
CA SER A 416 -31.81 -12.79 0.58
C SER A 416 -30.44 -13.35 1.02
N PRO A 417 -30.34 -14.66 1.33
CA PRO A 417 -29.10 -15.25 1.83
C PRO A 417 -27.94 -15.17 0.84
N ASP A 418 -28.27 -15.04 -0.45
CA ASP A 418 -27.34 -14.95 -1.58
C ASP A 418 -27.09 -13.52 -2.08
N ALA A 419 -27.72 -12.51 -1.48
CA ALA A 419 -27.45 -11.12 -1.79
C ALA A 419 -25.97 -10.76 -1.49
N PRO A 420 -25.34 -9.84 -2.25
CA PRO A 420 -24.00 -9.35 -1.98
C PRO A 420 -23.80 -8.86 -0.52
N GLU A 421 -24.82 -8.24 0.08
CA GLU A 421 -24.85 -7.77 1.47
C GLU A 421 -24.72 -8.91 2.50
N SER A 422 -25.34 -10.05 2.22
CA SER A 422 -25.36 -11.25 3.07
C SER A 422 -24.05 -12.03 2.93
N VAL A 423 -23.65 -12.29 1.68
CA VAL A 423 -22.36 -12.91 1.33
C VAL A 423 -21.19 -12.14 1.95
N TRP A 424 -21.22 -10.80 1.87
CA TRP A 424 -20.16 -9.94 2.44
C TRP A 424 -19.88 -10.20 3.93
N LYS A 425 -20.92 -10.49 4.74
CA LYS A 425 -20.74 -10.81 6.16
C LYS A 425 -20.05 -12.16 6.35
N ARG A 426 -20.38 -13.17 5.52
CA ARG A 426 -19.75 -14.51 5.59
C ARG A 426 -18.25 -14.47 5.27
N LEU A 427 -17.82 -13.56 4.40
CA LEU A 427 -16.42 -13.44 3.99
C LEU A 427 -15.46 -12.98 5.11
N ALA A 428 -15.94 -12.63 6.31
CA ALA A 428 -15.10 -12.14 7.43
C ALA A 428 -13.92 -13.06 7.79
N GLN A 429 -14.07 -14.38 7.59
CA GLN A 429 -13.05 -15.39 7.89
C GLN A 429 -12.09 -15.68 6.73
N VAL A 430 -12.32 -15.10 5.54
CA VAL A 430 -11.46 -15.31 4.36
C VAL A 430 -10.13 -14.58 4.57
N THR A 431 -9.15 -15.32 5.05
CA THR A 431 -7.77 -14.86 5.30
C THR A 431 -6.95 -14.83 4.01
N ASN A 432 -7.09 -15.80 3.12
CA ASN A 432 -6.43 -15.79 1.82
C ASN A 432 -7.36 -15.27 0.72
N LEU A 433 -7.05 -14.05 0.26
CA LEU A 433 -7.74 -13.37 -0.84
C LEU A 433 -7.71 -14.13 -2.17
N ASN A 434 -6.70 -14.95 -2.42
CA ASN A 434 -6.56 -15.69 -3.67
C ASN A 434 -7.60 -16.83 -3.82
N VAL A 435 -8.28 -17.23 -2.72
CA VAL A 435 -9.37 -18.20 -2.72
C VAL A 435 -10.65 -17.61 -3.36
N LEU A 436 -10.83 -16.29 -3.30
CA LEU A 436 -11.94 -15.62 -3.98
C LEU A 436 -11.83 -15.79 -5.51
N PRO A 437 -12.95 -15.82 -6.26
CA PRO A 437 -12.90 -15.79 -7.72
C PRO A 437 -12.14 -14.56 -8.23
N ALA A 438 -11.37 -14.73 -9.29
CA ALA A 438 -10.52 -13.67 -9.83
C ALA A 438 -11.35 -12.42 -10.16
N ASN A 439 -10.93 -11.27 -9.60
CA ASN A 439 -11.54 -9.95 -9.82
C ASN A 439 -13.05 -9.89 -9.50
N ALA A 440 -13.53 -10.74 -8.58
CA ALA A 440 -14.94 -10.76 -8.16
C ALA A 440 -15.40 -9.38 -7.66
N LEU A 441 -16.55 -8.92 -8.17
CA LEU A 441 -17.14 -7.63 -7.86
C LEU A 441 -18.29 -7.78 -6.86
N LEU A 442 -18.38 -6.88 -5.88
CA LEU A 442 -19.50 -6.76 -4.94
C LEU A 442 -19.94 -5.29 -4.85
N GLY A 443 -21.20 -5.00 -5.16
CA GLY A 443 -21.78 -3.66 -5.12
C GLY A 443 -23.01 -3.60 -4.24
N PHE A 444 -22.94 -2.81 -3.16
CA PHE A 444 -24.04 -2.65 -2.19
C PHE A 444 -23.98 -1.29 -1.47
N ASN A 445 -25.04 -0.97 -0.73
CA ASN A 445 -25.11 0.24 0.10
C ASN A 445 -24.63 -0.03 1.53
N ILE A 446 -23.95 0.94 2.16
CA ILE A 446 -23.51 0.87 3.56
C ILE A 446 -24.07 2.01 4.41
N SER A 447 -24.08 1.82 5.74
CA SER A 447 -24.34 2.87 6.73
C SER A 447 -23.11 3.79 6.89
N ASP A 448 -23.29 4.97 7.50
CA ASP A 448 -22.16 5.84 7.84
C ASP A 448 -21.21 5.15 8.84
N PRO A 449 -19.96 4.81 8.47
CA PRO A 449 -19.02 4.08 9.34
C PRO A 449 -18.70 4.83 10.63
N ARG A 450 -18.99 6.14 10.68
CA ARG A 450 -18.80 6.96 11.86
C ARG A 450 -19.83 6.68 12.93
N LEU A 451 -20.97 6.04 12.66
CA LEU A 451 -21.89 5.57 13.69
C LEU A 451 -21.22 4.47 14.52
N HIS A 452 -20.65 3.48 13.83
CA HIS A 452 -19.98 2.29 14.40
C HIS A 452 -18.52 2.55 14.87
N HIS A 453 -18.11 3.80 15.09
CA HIS A 453 -16.74 4.15 15.52
C HIS A 453 -16.64 4.41 17.05
N PRO A 454 -15.64 3.90 17.79
CA PRO A 454 -14.57 3.03 17.31
C PRO A 454 -15.12 1.65 16.92
N PRO A 455 -14.63 1.08 15.81
CA PRO A 455 -14.98 -0.28 15.41
C PRO A 455 -14.51 -1.29 16.46
N ARG A 456 -15.16 -2.45 16.46
CA ARG A 456 -14.85 -3.60 17.33
C ARG A 456 -14.42 -4.76 16.45
N THR A 457 -13.68 -5.69 17.02
CA THR A 457 -13.41 -6.99 16.41
C THR A 457 -14.73 -7.64 16.01
N VAL A 458 -14.84 -8.12 14.77
CA VAL A 458 -15.95 -8.97 14.34
C VAL A 458 -15.87 -10.29 15.13
N GLU A 459 -17.00 -10.77 15.65
CA GLU A 459 -17.09 -12.09 16.26
C GLU A 459 -17.14 -13.13 15.13
N LEU A 460 -16.19 -14.07 15.14
CA LEU A 460 -16.04 -15.07 14.09
C LEU A 460 -16.63 -16.40 14.58
N ASP A 461 -17.60 -16.93 13.83
CA ASP A 461 -18.20 -18.23 14.14
C ASP A 461 -17.29 -19.39 13.66
N HIS A 462 -16.65 -20.07 14.60
CA HIS A 462 -15.80 -21.22 14.31
C HIS A 462 -16.56 -22.54 14.21
N SER A 463 -17.90 -22.52 14.17
CA SER A 463 -18.73 -23.69 13.90
C SER A 463 -18.39 -24.36 12.58
N GLN A 464 -18.38 -25.70 12.57
CA GLN A 464 -18.15 -26.50 11.37
C GLN A 464 -19.23 -26.24 10.30
N ALA A 465 -20.46 -25.94 10.70
CA ALA A 465 -21.55 -25.58 9.77
C ALA A 465 -21.23 -24.29 8.99
N PHE A 466 -20.71 -23.26 9.67
CA PHE A 466 -20.30 -22.01 9.03
C PHE A 466 -19.12 -22.21 8.06
N GLN A 467 -18.16 -23.07 8.41
CA GLN A 467 -17.06 -23.40 7.49
C GLN A 467 -17.58 -24.08 6.22
N SER A 468 -18.51 -25.03 6.35
CA SER A 468 -19.16 -25.66 5.19
C SER A 468 -19.93 -24.65 4.33
N GLU A 469 -20.75 -23.77 4.94
CA GLU A 469 -21.48 -22.71 4.21
C GLU A 469 -20.52 -21.75 3.48
N LEU A 470 -19.39 -21.39 4.11
CA LEU A 470 -18.37 -20.54 3.51
C LEU A 470 -17.70 -21.22 2.31
N VAL A 471 -17.36 -22.50 2.40
CA VAL A 471 -16.80 -23.28 1.28
C VAL A 471 -17.78 -23.36 0.11
N THR A 472 -19.06 -23.65 0.37
CA THR A 472 -20.12 -23.64 -0.67
C THR A 472 -20.26 -22.25 -1.30
N THR A 473 -20.31 -21.18 -0.47
CA THR A 473 -20.37 -19.79 -0.94
C THR A 473 -19.20 -19.44 -1.86
N LEU A 474 -17.98 -19.93 -1.55
CA LEU A 474 -16.77 -19.68 -2.33
C LEU A 474 -16.75 -20.47 -3.66
N ALA A 475 -17.30 -21.69 -3.67
CA ALA A 475 -17.37 -22.54 -4.85
C ALA A 475 -18.42 -22.05 -5.88
N GLU A 476 -19.64 -21.76 -5.42
CA GLU A 476 -20.73 -21.34 -6.30
C GLU A 476 -20.67 -19.84 -6.67
N TRP A 477 -20.15 -19.03 -5.75
CA TRP A 477 -20.15 -17.56 -5.77
C TRP A 477 -21.50 -16.95 -6.20
N PRO A 478 -22.54 -17.01 -5.34
CA PRO A 478 -23.88 -16.51 -5.63
C PRO A 478 -23.99 -15.07 -6.17
N PRO A 479 -23.11 -14.10 -5.81
CA PRO A 479 -23.11 -12.76 -6.40
C PRO A 479 -22.98 -12.72 -7.93
N ASN A 480 -22.52 -13.81 -8.58
CA ASN A 480 -22.57 -13.93 -10.04
C ASN A 480 -23.99 -13.91 -10.64
N LYS A 481 -25.02 -14.18 -9.84
CA LYS A 481 -26.44 -14.19 -10.25
C LYS A 481 -27.25 -13.09 -9.56
N THR A 482 -26.95 -12.79 -8.29
CA THR A 482 -27.77 -11.90 -7.44
C THR A 482 -27.35 -10.42 -7.45
N GLN A 483 -26.22 -10.08 -8.08
CA GLN A 483 -25.71 -8.70 -8.10
C GLN A 483 -26.58 -7.80 -8.98
N LYS A 484 -27.49 -7.04 -8.34
CA LYS A 484 -28.28 -5.99 -8.99
C LYS A 484 -27.42 -4.77 -9.38
N ALA A 485 -27.92 -3.96 -10.31
CA ALA A 485 -27.30 -2.72 -10.77
C ALA A 485 -26.92 -1.77 -9.61
N PRO A 486 -25.62 -1.56 -9.29
CA PRO A 486 -25.26 -0.81 -8.09
C PRO A 486 -25.56 0.68 -8.22
N GLN A 487 -26.24 1.25 -7.21
CA GLN A 487 -26.49 2.71 -7.10
C GLN A 487 -25.20 3.56 -7.15
N PHE A 488 -24.03 2.93 -6.98
CA PHE A 488 -22.72 3.55 -7.17
C PHE A 488 -22.53 4.16 -8.57
N PHE A 489 -23.05 3.52 -9.62
CA PHE A 489 -22.93 4.02 -11.00
C PHE A 489 -23.81 5.26 -11.23
N ASP A 490 -24.93 5.40 -10.51
CA ASP A 490 -25.77 6.59 -10.62
C ASP A 490 -25.17 7.80 -9.88
N ARG A 491 -25.09 8.91 -10.63
CA ARG A 491 -24.59 10.17 -10.15
C ARG A 491 -25.57 10.88 -9.21
N SER A 492 -26.87 10.67 -9.38
CA SER A 492 -27.87 11.29 -8.50
C SER A 492 -27.81 10.70 -7.09
N ALA A 493 -27.73 9.37 -6.96
CA ALA A 493 -27.55 8.64 -5.70
C ALA A 493 -26.25 9.05 -4.99
N ARG A 494 -25.10 9.05 -5.69
CA ARG A 494 -23.81 9.53 -5.12
C ARG A 494 -23.92 10.95 -4.55
N LEU A 495 -24.61 11.86 -5.26
CA LEU A 495 -24.79 13.25 -4.82
C LEU A 495 -25.83 13.41 -3.70
N ALA A 496 -26.88 12.59 -3.67
CA ALA A 496 -27.88 12.57 -2.62
C ALA A 496 -27.25 12.15 -1.28
N ALA A 497 -26.55 11.01 -1.24
CA ALA A 497 -25.79 10.56 -0.08
C ALA A 497 -24.77 11.63 0.39
N ALA A 498 -24.05 12.23 -0.56
CA ALA A 498 -23.07 13.28 -0.27
C ALA A 498 -23.69 14.60 0.25
N ARG A 499 -25.02 14.76 0.22
CA ARG A 499 -25.77 15.90 0.80
C ARG A 499 -26.38 15.58 2.17
N SER A 500 -26.88 14.36 2.38
CA SER A 500 -27.44 13.92 3.67
C SER A 500 -26.39 13.63 4.76
N LEU A 501 -25.11 13.54 4.39
CA LEU A 501 -24.00 13.28 5.32
C LEU A 501 -23.98 14.21 6.57
N PRO A 502 -24.23 13.69 7.79
CA PRO A 502 -24.31 14.50 9.00
C PRO A 502 -22.94 15.04 9.47
N SER A 503 -22.97 16.16 10.19
CA SER A 503 -21.76 16.74 10.78
C SER A 503 -21.18 15.87 11.90
N GLN A 504 -19.85 15.92 12.10
CA GLN A 504 -19.19 15.16 13.17
C GLN A 504 -19.73 15.51 14.57
N LYS A 505 -20.19 16.76 14.77
CA LYS A 505 -20.79 17.19 16.04
C LYS A 505 -22.14 16.51 16.29
N ALA A 506 -22.95 16.29 15.24
CA ALA A 506 -24.22 15.59 15.34
C ALA A 506 -24.03 14.09 15.66
N ILE A 507 -23.09 13.42 14.98
CA ILE A 507 -22.71 12.03 15.28
C ILE A 507 -22.18 11.88 16.72
N ASN A 508 -21.31 12.80 17.16
CA ASN A 508 -20.81 12.78 18.52
C ASN A 508 -21.93 13.00 19.57
N ARG A 509 -22.95 13.82 19.27
CA ARG A 509 -24.13 14.00 20.14
C ARG A 509 -24.97 12.72 20.24
N ARG A 510 -25.21 12.03 19.12
CA ARG A 510 -25.87 10.71 19.12
C ARG A 510 -25.11 9.71 20.02
N LYS A 511 -23.78 9.65 19.91
CA LYS A 511 -22.94 8.78 20.75
C LYS A 511 -22.87 9.13 22.22
N SER A 512 -23.16 10.37 22.60
CA SER A 512 -23.25 10.76 24.01
C SER A 512 -24.64 10.52 24.61
N ILE A 513 -25.62 10.18 23.78
CA ILE A 513 -26.99 9.81 24.19
C ILE A 513 -27.13 8.27 24.24
N ALA A 514 -26.47 7.55 23.33
CA ALA A 514 -26.45 6.08 23.32
C ALA A 514 -25.82 5.49 24.59
N THR A 515 -26.36 4.35 25.04
CA THR A 515 -25.90 3.59 26.21
C THR A 515 -24.40 3.28 26.12
N PRO A 516 -23.62 3.38 27.22
CA PRO A 516 -22.22 3.01 27.22
C PRO A 516 -22.01 1.57 26.74
N GLY A 517 -21.35 1.39 25.60
CA GLY A 517 -21.11 0.07 25.00
C GLY A 517 -22.07 -0.32 23.88
N GLN A 518 -23.08 0.49 23.55
CA GLN A 518 -23.91 0.31 22.34
C GLN A 518 -23.50 1.30 21.24
N PHE A 519 -23.93 1.04 19.99
CA PHE A 519 -23.82 2.01 18.89
C PHE A 519 -25.14 2.79 18.77
N PRO A 520 -25.14 4.03 18.24
CA PRO A 520 -26.38 4.77 18.02
C PRO A 520 -27.16 4.17 16.85
N ASP A 521 -28.46 3.96 17.04
CA ASP A 521 -29.34 3.36 16.03
C ASP A 521 -29.38 4.19 14.74
N PRO A 522 -29.45 3.56 13.56
CA PRO A 522 -29.61 4.26 12.29
C PRO A 522 -30.94 5.01 12.23
N LYS A 523 -31.01 6.05 11.40
CA LYS A 523 -32.24 6.80 11.13
C LYS A 523 -32.54 6.82 9.63
N PRO A 524 -33.82 6.89 9.20
CA PRO A 524 -34.17 7.05 7.78
C PRO A 524 -33.54 8.29 7.12
N THR A 525 -33.14 9.29 7.91
CA THR A 525 -32.42 10.49 7.45
C THR A 525 -30.92 10.29 7.19
N ASP A 526 -30.34 9.16 7.61
CA ASP A 526 -28.91 8.89 7.44
C ASP A 526 -28.59 8.49 5.99
N PRO A 527 -27.39 8.80 5.47
CA PRO A 527 -27.02 8.44 4.10
C PRO A 527 -26.90 6.91 3.94
N LYS A 528 -27.68 6.34 3.01
CA LYS A 528 -27.30 5.08 2.35
C LYS A 528 -26.13 5.39 1.40
N ILE A 529 -24.96 4.83 1.66
CA ILE A 529 -23.72 5.16 0.92
C ILE A 529 -23.44 4.03 -0.08
N PRO A 530 -23.50 4.28 -1.40
CA PRO A 530 -23.16 3.24 -2.36
C PRO A 530 -21.65 2.97 -2.39
N VAL A 531 -21.29 1.68 -2.41
CA VAL A 531 -19.91 1.19 -2.44
C VAL A 531 -19.78 0.14 -3.54
N LEU A 532 -18.59 0.05 -4.13
CA LEU A 532 -18.23 -1.03 -5.05
C LEU A 532 -16.88 -1.59 -4.64
N LEU A 533 -16.77 -2.90 -4.46
CA LEU A 533 -15.56 -3.61 -4.05
C LEU A 533 -15.16 -4.62 -5.12
N TYR A 534 -13.86 -4.77 -5.37
CA TYR A 534 -13.32 -5.92 -6.11
C TYR A 534 -12.06 -6.47 -5.47
N ALA A 535 -11.86 -7.79 -5.60
CA ALA A 535 -10.69 -8.50 -5.10
C ALA A 535 -9.77 -8.92 -6.28
N THR A 536 -8.64 -8.25 -6.41
CA THR A 536 -7.58 -8.62 -7.36
C THR A 536 -6.69 -9.70 -6.73
N ARG A 537 -6.41 -10.78 -7.48
CA ARG A 537 -5.50 -11.85 -7.02
C ARG A 537 -4.04 -11.40 -7.11
N GLY A 538 -3.21 -11.88 -6.18
CA GLY A 538 -1.76 -11.67 -6.21
C GLY A 538 -1.02 -12.84 -6.86
N THR A 539 0.16 -12.57 -7.42
CA THR A 539 1.12 -13.60 -7.86
C THR A 539 1.62 -14.45 -6.69
N SER A 540 1.82 -13.84 -5.53
CA SER A 540 2.22 -14.53 -4.29
C SER A 540 1.03 -15.11 -3.55
N ILE A 541 1.23 -16.30 -2.97
CA ILE A 541 0.24 -17.15 -2.28
C ILE A 541 -0.59 -16.40 -1.21
N SER A 542 -0.07 -15.30 -0.64
CA SER A 542 -0.69 -14.53 0.44
C SER A 542 -1.07 -13.07 0.10
N GLN A 543 -0.88 -12.60 -1.13
CA GLN A 543 -0.88 -11.16 -1.46
C GLN A 543 -1.99 -10.70 -2.42
N GLY A 544 -3.24 -11.08 -2.19
CA GLY A 544 -4.37 -10.44 -2.87
C GLY A 544 -4.62 -9.00 -2.39
N ILE A 545 -5.39 -8.22 -3.16
CA ILE A 545 -5.73 -6.83 -2.87
C ILE A 545 -7.24 -6.62 -2.97
N TRP A 546 -7.86 -6.12 -1.90
CA TRP A 546 -9.20 -5.55 -1.97
C TRP A 546 -9.10 -4.08 -2.40
N THR A 547 -9.81 -3.71 -3.47
CA THR A 547 -10.01 -2.31 -3.86
C THR A 547 -11.45 -1.90 -3.57
N VAL A 548 -11.61 -0.90 -2.68
CA VAL A 548 -12.91 -0.34 -2.27
C VAL A 548 -13.11 1.02 -2.95
N LEU A 549 -14.13 1.15 -3.79
CA LEU A 549 -14.52 2.39 -4.47
C LEU A 549 -15.64 3.09 -3.71
N LEU A 550 -15.46 4.39 -3.47
CA LEU A 550 -16.32 5.20 -2.62
C LEU A 550 -16.55 6.57 -3.26
N PRO A 551 -17.72 7.22 -3.09
CA PRO A 551 -17.86 8.61 -3.47
C PRO A 551 -16.92 9.48 -2.61
N TRP A 552 -16.24 10.46 -3.23
CA TRP A 552 -15.05 11.16 -2.71
C TRP A 552 -15.16 11.64 -1.24
N LYS A 553 -16.34 12.08 -0.79
CA LYS A 553 -16.56 12.55 0.59
C LYS A 553 -16.50 11.45 1.65
N PHE A 554 -16.80 10.20 1.29
CA PHE A 554 -16.93 9.06 2.22
C PHE A 554 -15.63 8.30 2.46
N VAL A 555 -14.63 8.47 1.57
CA VAL A 555 -13.27 7.91 1.73
C VAL A 555 -12.70 8.23 3.11
N ASN A 556 -12.79 9.48 3.59
CA ASN A 556 -12.25 9.85 4.90
C ASN A 556 -13.01 9.19 6.08
N PRO A 557 -14.35 9.21 6.16
CA PRO A 557 -15.12 8.37 7.09
C PRO A 557 -14.69 6.90 7.13
N VAL A 558 -14.69 6.20 5.98
CA VAL A 558 -14.33 4.78 5.88
C VAL A 558 -12.89 4.53 6.31
N TRP A 559 -11.94 5.36 5.85
CA TRP A 559 -10.52 5.30 6.22
C TRP A 559 -10.29 5.34 7.74
N TYR A 560 -11.05 6.17 8.48
CA TYR A 560 -10.94 6.20 9.94
C TYR A 560 -11.58 5.00 10.63
N SER A 561 -12.50 4.27 10.00
CA SER A 561 -12.94 2.97 10.53
C SER A 561 -11.89 1.89 10.24
N ILE A 562 -11.41 1.76 8.99
CA ILE A 562 -10.38 0.76 8.62
C ILE A 562 -9.10 0.89 9.46
N ILE A 563 -8.54 2.09 9.59
CA ILE A 563 -7.25 2.29 10.29
C ILE A 563 -7.33 2.13 11.81
N TYR A 564 -8.51 2.34 12.40
CA TYR A 564 -8.70 2.15 13.85
C TYR A 564 -9.40 0.82 14.19
N TYR A 565 -9.65 -0.03 13.18
CA TYR A 565 -10.11 -1.39 13.37
C TYR A 565 -9.09 -2.20 14.20
N PRO A 566 -9.49 -2.81 15.33
CA PRO A 566 -8.66 -3.75 16.08
C PRO A 566 -8.72 -5.12 15.40
N LEU A 567 -7.57 -5.63 14.97
CA LEU A 567 -7.48 -6.90 14.24
C LEU A 567 -7.48 -8.09 15.21
N SER A 568 -8.19 -9.18 14.88
CA SER A 568 -8.16 -10.47 15.61
C SER A 568 -6.73 -10.95 15.90
N THR A 569 -5.86 -10.89 14.90
CA THR A 569 -4.42 -11.27 14.96
C THR A 569 -3.54 -10.31 15.80
N GLY A 570 -4.13 -9.23 16.32
CA GLY A 570 -3.52 -8.30 17.25
C GLY A 570 -3.00 -7.00 16.61
N GLY A 571 -3.37 -5.87 17.23
CA GLY A 571 -3.00 -4.54 16.77
C GLY A 571 -4.08 -3.92 15.88
N ASN A 572 -3.66 -3.03 14.97
CA ASN A 572 -4.54 -2.29 14.08
C ASN A 572 -4.01 -2.34 12.65
N THR A 573 -4.90 -2.14 11.67
CA THR A 573 -4.57 -1.96 10.26
C THR A 573 -3.51 -0.86 10.10
N ARG A 574 -2.42 -1.19 9.41
CA ARG A 574 -1.37 -0.23 9.09
C ARG A 574 -1.77 0.59 7.87
N PHE A 575 -1.18 1.78 7.71
CA PHE A 575 -1.26 2.51 6.45
C PHE A 575 0.12 2.52 5.77
N GLY A 576 0.15 2.34 4.45
CA GLY A 576 1.34 2.48 3.63
C GLY A 576 1.40 3.83 2.91
N GLY A 577 2.58 4.19 2.43
CA GLY A 577 2.76 5.21 1.39
C GLY A 577 3.12 4.57 0.05
N LEU A 578 3.41 5.42 -0.94
CA LEU A 578 3.85 5.01 -2.28
C LEU A 578 5.08 4.10 -2.24
N GLU A 579 6.06 4.38 -1.36
CA GLU A 579 7.25 3.53 -1.17
C GLU A 579 6.88 2.11 -0.69
N GLN A 580 5.84 1.97 0.12
CA GLN A 580 5.38 0.66 0.60
C GLN A 580 4.55 -0.08 -0.44
N LYS A 581 3.84 0.63 -1.34
CA LYS A 581 3.19 -0.01 -2.49
C LYS A 581 4.24 -0.53 -3.48
N ARG A 582 5.28 0.26 -3.77
CA ARG A 582 6.45 -0.17 -4.56
C ARG A 582 7.20 -1.33 -3.91
N GLN A 583 7.41 -1.31 -2.59
CA GLN A 583 8.04 -2.41 -1.85
C GLN A 583 7.27 -3.72 -2.04
N LEU A 584 5.95 -3.72 -1.87
CA LEU A 584 5.18 -4.96 -1.95
C LEU A 584 5.07 -5.50 -3.39
N ALA A 585 4.96 -4.62 -4.39
CA ALA A 585 5.03 -5.02 -5.80
C ALA A 585 6.37 -5.69 -6.11
N PHE A 586 7.48 -5.06 -5.71
CA PHE A 586 8.84 -5.62 -5.82
C PHE A 586 9.01 -6.96 -5.08
N GLU A 587 8.56 -7.06 -3.82
CA GLU A 587 8.63 -8.31 -3.03
C GLU A 587 7.79 -9.44 -3.66
N ALA A 588 6.73 -9.11 -4.41
CA ALA A 588 5.87 -10.03 -5.15
C ALA A 588 6.39 -10.39 -6.56
N GLY A 589 7.50 -9.79 -7.01
CA GLY A 589 8.00 -9.93 -8.39
C GLY A 589 7.15 -9.22 -9.45
N VAL A 590 6.21 -8.36 -9.05
CA VAL A 590 5.28 -7.67 -9.96
C VAL A 590 5.78 -6.26 -10.27
N PRO A 591 5.87 -5.86 -11.55
CA PRO A 591 6.29 -4.52 -11.93
C PRO A 591 5.27 -3.46 -11.53
N TRP A 592 5.76 -2.34 -11.03
CA TRP A 592 4.95 -1.22 -10.58
C TRP A 592 4.83 -0.14 -11.66
N PHE A 593 3.62 0.05 -12.18
CA PHE A 593 3.33 1.14 -13.11
C PHE A 593 3.32 2.51 -12.40
N PRO A 594 3.95 3.57 -12.95
CA PRO A 594 4.61 3.61 -14.28
C PRO A 594 6.10 3.27 -14.29
N GLY A 595 6.75 3.14 -13.13
CA GLY A 595 8.21 3.16 -13.04
C GLY A 595 8.93 1.95 -13.66
N ASP A 596 8.30 0.77 -13.68
CA ASP A 596 8.90 -0.47 -14.17
C ASP A 596 8.47 -0.83 -15.62
N PHE A 597 7.90 0.15 -16.35
CA PHE A 597 7.42 0.00 -17.74
C PHE A 597 8.07 1.02 -18.68
N PRO A 598 9.40 0.90 -18.94
CA PRO A 598 10.08 1.69 -19.97
C PRO A 598 9.44 1.47 -21.35
N GLY A 599 9.44 2.51 -22.18
CA GLY A 599 8.75 2.52 -23.47
C GLY A 599 7.29 2.96 -23.43
N THR A 600 6.65 3.03 -22.26
CA THR A 600 5.38 3.78 -22.11
C THR A 600 5.66 5.27 -21.94
N SER A 601 4.77 6.15 -22.41
CA SER A 601 4.89 7.61 -22.23
C SER A 601 5.10 7.99 -20.75
N ALA A 602 4.35 7.32 -19.87
CA ALA A 602 4.35 7.50 -18.43
C ALA A 602 5.62 6.99 -17.77
N GLY A 603 6.17 5.85 -18.24
CA GLY A 603 7.42 5.28 -17.75
C GLY A 603 8.63 6.13 -18.14
N MET A 604 8.67 6.62 -19.39
CA MET A 604 9.73 7.53 -19.85
C MET A 604 9.70 8.86 -19.08
N ALA A 605 8.51 9.45 -18.85
CA ALA A 605 8.36 10.65 -18.03
C ALA A 605 8.75 10.42 -16.55
N TRP A 606 8.53 9.22 -16.02
CA TRP A 606 8.96 8.85 -14.67
C TRP A 606 10.47 8.69 -14.56
N GLU A 607 11.12 8.00 -15.50
CA GLU A 607 12.58 7.83 -15.51
C GLU A 607 13.30 9.17 -15.73
N ALA A 608 12.77 10.07 -16.57
CA ALA A 608 13.30 11.43 -16.70
C ALA A 608 13.26 12.21 -15.37
N MET A 609 12.18 12.06 -14.59
CA MET A 609 12.04 12.72 -13.28
C MET A 609 12.96 12.11 -12.21
N GLU A 610 13.08 10.79 -12.14
CA GLU A 610 13.93 10.14 -11.14
C GLU A 610 15.42 10.19 -11.52
N SER A 611 15.79 10.18 -12.80
CA SER A 611 17.18 10.33 -13.26
C SER A 611 17.72 11.74 -13.04
N THR A 612 16.94 12.80 -13.30
CA THR A 612 17.32 14.19 -12.98
C THR A 612 17.51 14.39 -11.47
N LYS A 613 16.65 13.79 -10.66
CA LYS A 613 16.79 13.75 -9.20
C LYS A 613 18.04 12.97 -8.73
N ARG A 614 18.30 11.79 -9.29
CA ARG A 614 19.54 11.00 -9.04
C ARG A 614 20.79 11.77 -9.42
N LYS A 615 20.78 12.45 -10.58
CA LYS A 615 21.86 13.33 -11.03
C LYS A 615 22.10 14.48 -10.04
N HIS A 616 21.04 15.18 -9.62
CA HIS A 616 21.14 16.24 -8.63
C HIS A 616 21.69 15.75 -7.28
N ASP A 617 21.24 14.58 -6.79
CA ASP A 617 21.75 13.98 -5.55
C ASP A 617 23.21 13.48 -5.65
N TRP A 618 23.72 13.24 -6.87
CA TRP A 618 25.14 12.96 -7.15
C TRP A 618 25.96 14.24 -7.28
N GLU A 619 25.48 15.26 -8.01
CA GLU A 619 26.12 16.58 -8.17
C GLU A 619 26.29 17.29 -6.82
N LYS A 620 25.30 17.14 -5.94
CA LYS A 620 25.30 17.68 -4.57
C LYS A 620 26.37 17.07 -3.66
N ARG A 621 26.94 15.92 -4.01
CA ARG A 621 28.06 15.31 -3.27
C ARG A 621 29.39 15.87 -3.80
N PRO A 622 30.32 16.27 -2.92
CA PRO A 622 31.62 16.77 -3.37
C PRO A 622 32.45 15.67 -4.04
N LYS A 623 33.45 16.08 -4.83
CA LYS A 623 34.50 15.20 -5.38
C LYS A 623 35.11 14.34 -4.24
N GLY A 624 35.40 13.07 -4.51
CA GLY A 624 35.87 12.10 -3.50
C GLY A 624 34.80 11.59 -2.50
N LYS A 625 33.54 12.05 -2.59
CA LYS A 625 32.37 11.47 -1.87
C LYS A 625 31.23 11.04 -2.81
N ARG A 626 31.41 11.22 -4.11
CA ARG A 626 30.54 10.75 -5.18
C ARG A 626 31.27 9.68 -6.00
N VAL A 627 30.52 8.78 -6.62
CA VAL A 627 31.07 7.76 -7.53
C VAL A 627 31.67 8.44 -8.75
N GLU A 628 32.86 8.03 -9.16
CA GLU A 628 33.58 8.57 -10.32
C GLU A 628 33.55 7.57 -11.48
N TRP A 629 32.43 7.61 -12.21
CA TRP A 629 32.13 6.66 -13.29
C TRP A 629 33.17 6.60 -14.41
N GLU A 630 33.86 7.71 -14.71
CA GLU A 630 34.92 7.77 -15.74
C GLU A 630 36.16 6.95 -15.38
N SER A 631 36.44 6.76 -14.08
CA SER A 631 37.64 6.04 -13.59
C SER A 631 37.47 4.53 -13.45
N LEU A 632 36.22 4.04 -13.58
CA LEU A 632 35.81 2.66 -13.31
C LEU A 632 36.51 1.68 -14.28
N LYS A 633 37.08 0.58 -13.79
CA LYS A 633 37.69 -0.44 -14.65
C LYS A 633 36.70 -1.59 -14.85
N LEU A 634 36.39 -1.92 -16.11
CA LEU A 634 35.41 -2.97 -16.46
C LEU A 634 36.04 -4.28 -16.94
N GLY A 635 37.37 -4.42 -16.86
CA GLY A 635 38.12 -5.54 -17.43
C GLY A 635 38.61 -5.26 -18.86
N GLU A 636 39.50 -6.10 -19.38
CA GLU A 636 40.00 -6.04 -20.77
C GLU A 636 40.51 -4.65 -21.21
N GLY A 637 41.07 -3.86 -20.28
CA GLY A 637 41.55 -2.50 -20.53
C GLY A 637 40.46 -1.41 -20.63
N ARG A 638 39.18 -1.79 -20.61
CA ARG A 638 38.03 -0.87 -20.68
C ARG A 638 37.92 -0.02 -19.42
N LYS A 639 37.75 1.29 -19.60
CA LYS A 639 37.56 2.29 -18.55
C LYS A 639 36.29 3.10 -18.80
N GLY A 640 35.62 3.50 -17.73
CA GLY A 640 34.36 4.23 -17.80
C GLY A 640 33.14 3.37 -17.48
N GLU A 641 32.00 4.01 -17.29
CA GLU A 641 30.69 3.39 -17.09
C GLU A 641 29.94 3.33 -18.43
N VAL A 642 29.29 2.20 -18.73
CA VAL A 642 28.52 2.03 -19.97
C VAL A 642 27.19 2.78 -19.83
N GLY A 643 26.97 3.80 -20.67
CA GLY A 643 25.84 4.73 -20.58
C GLY A 643 25.83 5.60 -19.31
N ALA A 644 24.77 6.37 -19.10
CA ALA A 644 24.66 7.25 -17.93
C ALA A 644 24.58 6.45 -16.60
N GLY A 645 25.57 6.59 -15.71
CA GLY A 645 25.64 5.85 -14.44
C GLY A 645 24.49 6.13 -13.45
N TRP A 646 23.73 7.22 -13.65
CA TRP A 646 22.58 7.61 -12.82
C TRP A 646 21.22 7.32 -13.47
N ALA A 647 21.17 6.68 -14.65
CA ALA A 647 19.94 6.43 -15.41
C ALA A 647 19.90 5.01 -15.99
N CYS A 648 18.70 4.55 -16.35
CA CYS A 648 18.52 3.44 -17.28
C CYS A 648 18.53 4.00 -18.71
N ASP A 649 19.68 3.89 -19.39
CA ASP A 649 19.94 4.56 -20.67
C ASP A 649 19.46 3.70 -21.87
N TRP A 650 18.14 3.68 -22.08
CA TRP A 650 17.51 2.92 -23.16
C TRP A 650 17.90 3.44 -24.55
N ASP A 651 18.13 4.75 -24.71
CA ASP A 651 18.56 5.34 -25.98
C ASP A 651 19.97 4.83 -26.37
N HIS A 652 20.89 4.66 -25.41
CA HIS A 652 22.19 4.04 -25.65
C HIS A 652 22.08 2.55 -26.02
N LEU A 653 21.23 1.79 -25.31
CA LEU A 653 20.99 0.36 -25.59
C LEU A 653 20.52 0.09 -27.02
N LEU A 654 19.69 0.98 -27.59
CA LEU A 654 19.12 0.86 -28.93
C LEU A 654 20.08 1.29 -30.06
N LYS A 655 21.07 2.14 -29.78
CA LYS A 655 22.08 2.54 -30.79
C LYS A 655 22.90 1.34 -31.28
N GLY A 656 23.24 0.42 -30.39
CA GLY A 656 23.98 -0.81 -30.71
C GLY A 656 23.24 -1.83 -31.59
N THR A 657 22.02 -1.54 -32.05
CA THR A 657 21.24 -2.36 -32.99
C THR A 657 21.16 -1.78 -34.41
N MET A 658 21.82 -0.65 -34.69
CA MET A 658 21.79 0.02 -36.00
C MET A 658 23.03 -0.27 -36.84
N THR A 659 22.94 -1.27 -37.72
CA THR A 659 23.84 -1.45 -38.87
C THR A 659 23.00 -1.67 -40.14
N SER A 660 22.49 -0.58 -40.71
CA SER A 660 21.81 -0.55 -42.00
C SER A 660 21.93 0.85 -42.63
N GLU A 661 22.16 0.93 -43.93
CA GLU A 661 22.68 2.12 -44.62
C GLU A 661 21.61 3.13 -45.06
N TYR A 662 20.35 2.99 -44.63
CA TYR A 662 19.25 3.85 -45.05
C TYR A 662 18.45 4.44 -43.89
N GLY A 663 18.50 5.78 -43.77
CA GLY A 663 17.51 6.60 -43.04
C GLY A 663 17.47 6.44 -41.52
N SER A 664 17.96 7.45 -40.78
CA SER A 664 17.95 7.44 -39.31
C SER A 664 16.56 7.73 -38.70
N GLU A 665 15.62 6.79 -38.82
CA GLU A 665 14.42 6.81 -37.97
C GLU A 665 14.79 6.51 -36.51
N LYS A 666 14.37 7.37 -35.57
CA LYS A 666 14.66 7.18 -34.15
C LYS A 666 13.81 6.05 -33.60
N VAL A 667 14.36 4.83 -33.57
CA VAL A 667 13.78 3.68 -32.86
C VAL A 667 13.45 4.08 -31.42
N THR A 668 12.19 3.89 -31.03
CA THR A 668 11.72 4.13 -29.66
C THR A 668 11.53 2.80 -28.94
N PRO A 669 11.90 2.68 -27.65
CA PRO A 669 11.61 1.48 -26.89
C PRO A 669 10.09 1.36 -26.71
N TYR A 670 9.55 0.15 -26.85
CA TYR A 670 8.16 -0.14 -26.54
C TYR A 670 8.03 -1.39 -25.68
N HIS A 671 6.99 -1.42 -24.84
CA HIS A 671 6.75 -2.54 -23.92
C HIS A 671 5.88 -3.61 -24.58
N LEU A 672 6.30 -4.87 -24.50
CA LEU A 672 5.48 -6.03 -24.88
C LEU A 672 4.89 -6.73 -23.64
N PRO A 673 3.60 -7.15 -23.69
CA PRO A 673 3.02 -8.01 -22.67
C PRO A 673 3.76 -9.33 -22.50
N SER A 674 3.72 -9.88 -21.28
CA SER A 674 4.41 -11.11 -20.88
C SER A 674 4.04 -12.32 -21.74
N THR A 675 2.76 -12.46 -22.07
CA THR A 675 2.20 -13.51 -22.95
C THR A 675 2.83 -13.49 -24.34
N VAL A 676 2.93 -12.31 -24.96
CA VAL A 676 3.52 -12.13 -26.30
C VAL A 676 5.03 -12.36 -26.23
N ALA A 677 5.71 -11.80 -25.22
CA ALA A 677 7.14 -12.02 -24.99
C ALA A 677 7.47 -13.50 -24.77
N ALA A 678 6.62 -14.26 -24.06
CA ALA A 678 6.78 -15.70 -23.86
C ALA A 678 6.67 -16.49 -25.17
N ARG A 679 5.68 -16.19 -26.02
CA ARG A 679 5.53 -16.81 -27.36
C ARG A 679 6.75 -16.52 -28.26
N ILE A 680 7.33 -15.32 -28.17
CA ILE A 680 8.54 -14.95 -28.93
C ILE A 680 9.79 -15.69 -28.41
N LEU A 681 9.94 -15.82 -27.09
CA LEU A 681 11.09 -16.48 -26.45
C LEU A 681 11.01 -18.01 -26.45
N SER A 682 9.84 -18.58 -26.74
CA SER A 682 9.60 -20.02 -26.81
C SER A 682 8.53 -20.31 -27.87
N PRO A 683 8.88 -20.21 -29.17
CA PRO A 683 7.93 -20.42 -30.25
C PRO A 683 7.43 -21.86 -30.27
N SER A 684 6.11 -22.02 -30.42
CA SER A 684 5.47 -23.33 -30.67
C SER A 684 5.66 -23.71 -32.15
N PRO A 685 5.80 -25.00 -32.51
CA PRO A 685 5.87 -25.42 -33.92
C PRO A 685 4.62 -25.05 -34.74
N GLU A 686 3.48 -24.85 -34.09
CA GLU A 686 2.16 -24.67 -34.72
C GLU A 686 1.81 -23.20 -35.03
N GLU A 687 2.54 -22.23 -34.46
CA GLU A 687 2.26 -20.80 -34.67
C GLU A 687 3.57 -20.00 -34.90
N PRO A 688 3.75 -19.35 -36.06
CA PRO A 688 4.94 -18.54 -36.32
C PRO A 688 5.00 -17.33 -35.38
N ALA A 689 6.18 -17.06 -34.81
CA ALA A 689 6.40 -15.94 -33.92
C ALA A 689 6.14 -14.59 -34.63
N PRO A 690 5.48 -13.62 -33.97
CA PRO A 690 5.18 -12.33 -34.59
C PRO A 690 6.45 -11.55 -34.93
N THR A 691 6.45 -10.87 -36.08
CA THR A 691 7.59 -10.09 -36.57
C THR A 691 7.98 -9.00 -35.56
N LEU A 692 9.16 -9.14 -34.96
CA LEU A 692 9.65 -8.24 -33.93
C LEU A 692 10.17 -6.94 -34.55
N GLN A 693 9.58 -5.80 -34.21
CA GLN A 693 10.18 -4.51 -34.55
C GLN A 693 11.38 -4.22 -33.63
N PRO A 694 12.39 -3.47 -34.10
CA PRO A 694 13.46 -2.97 -33.23
C PRO A 694 12.88 -2.18 -32.05
N GLY A 695 13.41 -2.40 -30.84
CA GLY A 695 12.98 -1.69 -29.62
C GLY A 695 12.02 -2.43 -28.68
N ALA A 696 11.64 -3.66 -28.99
CA ALA A 696 10.78 -4.48 -28.13
C ALA A 696 11.41 -4.82 -26.76
N LEU A 697 10.85 -4.27 -25.68
CA LEU A 697 11.23 -4.55 -24.29
C LEU A 697 10.24 -5.52 -23.62
N ALA A 698 10.76 -6.51 -22.89
CA ALA A 698 9.99 -7.37 -22.00
C ALA A 698 10.41 -7.16 -20.54
N THR A 699 9.44 -7.17 -19.62
CA THR A 699 9.71 -7.03 -18.18
C THR A 699 10.04 -8.39 -17.57
N VAL A 700 11.12 -8.41 -16.77
CA VAL A 700 11.64 -9.62 -16.12
C VAL A 700 11.82 -9.40 -14.62
N THR A 701 11.65 -10.48 -13.87
CA THR A 701 12.26 -10.63 -12.54
C THR A 701 13.67 -11.19 -12.70
N ILE A 702 14.58 -10.78 -11.82
CA ILE A 702 15.98 -11.19 -11.84
C ILE A 702 16.36 -11.62 -10.43
N THR A 703 16.81 -12.87 -10.28
CA THR A 703 17.20 -13.45 -8.99
C THR A 703 18.71 -13.69 -8.98
N LEU A 704 19.43 -13.13 -7.99
CA LEU A 704 20.87 -13.37 -7.89
C LEU A 704 21.14 -14.80 -7.41
N ILE A 705 21.96 -15.53 -8.18
CA ILE A 705 22.46 -16.87 -7.82
C ILE A 705 23.65 -16.71 -6.87
N THR A 706 24.55 -15.79 -7.21
CA THR A 706 25.73 -15.43 -6.42
C THR A 706 25.40 -14.40 -5.33
N ARG A 707 26.30 -14.26 -4.34
CA ARG A 707 26.09 -13.31 -3.24
C ARG A 707 26.15 -11.86 -3.75
N GLY A 708 25.06 -11.12 -3.55
CA GLY A 708 24.98 -9.71 -3.92
C GLY A 708 23.65 -9.06 -3.54
N LEU A 709 23.50 -7.81 -3.97
CA LEU A 709 22.30 -7.00 -3.83
C LEU A 709 22.21 -6.10 -5.06
N PRO A 710 21.32 -6.34 -6.02
CA PRO A 710 21.21 -5.46 -7.18
C PRO A 710 20.53 -4.15 -6.74
N THR A 711 20.91 -3.06 -7.38
CA THR A 711 20.38 -1.72 -7.15
C THR A 711 19.61 -1.19 -8.36
N THR A 712 18.93 -0.05 -8.19
CA THR A 712 18.30 0.66 -9.31
C THR A 712 19.35 1.15 -10.31
N CYS A 713 19.10 1.01 -11.61
CA CYS A 713 20.02 1.32 -12.71
C CYS A 713 21.21 0.36 -12.86
N ALA A 714 21.17 -0.82 -12.23
CA ALA A 714 22.11 -1.89 -12.55
C ALA A 714 21.97 -2.32 -14.03
N ARG A 715 23.10 -2.62 -14.66
CA ARG A 715 23.21 -3.10 -16.04
C ARG A 715 23.00 -4.61 -16.05
N VAL A 716 22.24 -5.10 -17.03
CA VAL A 716 22.02 -6.54 -17.25
C VAL A 716 22.70 -6.93 -18.56
N TYR A 717 23.66 -7.84 -18.44
CA TYR A 717 24.39 -8.43 -19.55
C TYR A 717 23.91 -9.88 -19.76
N ARG A 718 23.88 -10.35 -21.01
CA ARG A 718 23.72 -11.78 -21.31
C ARG A 718 25.04 -12.52 -21.04
N LEU A 719 25.02 -13.85 -21.10
CA LEU A 719 26.27 -14.63 -21.14
C LEU A 719 27.03 -14.33 -22.44
N PRO A 720 28.37 -14.20 -22.39
CA PRO A 720 29.16 -13.88 -23.58
C PRO A 720 28.94 -14.86 -24.73
N THR A 721 28.80 -14.32 -25.93
CA THR A 721 28.76 -15.09 -27.19
C THR A 721 30.10 -15.07 -27.92
N THR A 722 30.85 -13.97 -27.83
CA THR A 722 32.16 -13.77 -28.48
C THR A 722 33.29 -14.50 -27.78
N ASN A 723 33.29 -14.52 -26.44
CA ASN A 723 34.38 -15.05 -25.62
C ASN A 723 33.97 -16.32 -24.84
N ALA A 724 34.19 -17.48 -25.45
CA ALA A 724 33.86 -18.79 -24.85
C ALA A 724 34.61 -19.07 -23.53
N ALA A 725 35.83 -18.56 -23.36
CA ALA A 725 36.60 -18.71 -22.12
C ALA A 725 36.01 -17.88 -20.97
N LEU A 726 35.53 -16.67 -21.26
CA LEU A 726 34.85 -15.82 -20.28
C LEU A 726 33.46 -16.40 -19.93
N ARG A 727 32.75 -16.96 -20.92
CA ARG A 727 31.49 -17.71 -20.71
C ARG A 727 31.67 -18.89 -19.76
N SER A 728 32.67 -19.75 -19.99
CA SER A 728 32.90 -20.93 -19.14
C SER A 728 33.30 -20.56 -17.70
N LYS A 729 34.07 -19.48 -17.51
CA LYS A 729 34.34 -18.90 -16.19
C LYS A 729 33.06 -18.50 -15.46
N TRP A 730 32.10 -17.82 -16.11
CA TRP A 730 30.81 -17.49 -15.49
C TRP A 730 29.97 -18.73 -15.15
N ILE A 731 29.91 -19.72 -16.05
CA ILE A 731 29.18 -20.98 -15.83
C ILE A 731 29.76 -21.74 -14.63
N SER A 732 31.08 -21.68 -14.39
CA SER A 732 31.73 -22.31 -13.23
C SER A 732 31.26 -21.79 -11.86
N LEU A 733 30.62 -20.60 -11.80
CA LEU A 733 30.04 -20.05 -10.58
C LEU A 733 28.67 -20.66 -10.24
N LEU A 734 28.07 -21.47 -11.11
CA LEU A 734 26.81 -22.16 -10.84
C LEU A 734 26.99 -23.24 -9.75
N PRO A 735 26.09 -23.30 -8.74
CA PRO A 735 26.11 -24.38 -7.76
C PRO A 735 25.83 -25.74 -8.43
N SER A 736 26.86 -26.55 -8.64
CA SER A 736 26.73 -27.87 -9.29
C SER A 736 25.69 -28.75 -8.57
N PRO A 737 24.72 -29.37 -9.27
CA PRO A 737 23.69 -30.19 -8.64
C PRO A 737 24.27 -31.41 -7.89
N ARG A 738 25.43 -31.92 -8.31
CA ARG A 738 26.17 -33.01 -7.61
C ARG A 738 26.66 -32.62 -6.21
N SER A 739 26.65 -31.33 -5.83
CA SER A 739 26.95 -30.91 -4.45
C SER A 739 25.84 -31.28 -3.46
N LYS A 740 24.57 -31.32 -3.89
CA LYS A 740 23.43 -31.62 -2.99
C LYS A 740 23.36 -33.10 -2.60
N SER A 741 23.67 -34.04 -3.50
CA SER A 741 23.69 -35.47 -3.16
C SER A 741 24.90 -35.88 -2.31
N ARG A 742 26.01 -35.13 -2.36
CA ARG A 742 27.19 -35.39 -1.50
C ARG A 742 27.19 -34.66 -0.16
N ALA A 743 26.30 -33.69 0.05
CA ALA A 743 26.13 -32.99 1.33
C ALA A 743 25.69 -33.92 2.48
N GLY A 744 25.12 -35.09 2.19
CA GLY A 744 24.77 -36.11 3.19
C GLY A 744 25.91 -37.05 3.62
N GLN A 745 27.00 -37.17 2.84
CA GLN A 745 28.04 -38.20 3.08
C GLN A 745 29.49 -37.76 2.90
N ARG A 746 29.77 -36.48 2.64
CA ARG A 746 31.09 -35.92 2.96
C ARG A 746 30.96 -35.04 4.20
N LYS A 747 31.27 -35.62 5.38
CA LYS A 747 31.71 -34.81 6.52
C LYS A 747 32.79 -33.86 5.99
N PRO A 748 32.66 -32.53 6.11
CA PRO A 748 33.80 -31.68 5.85
C PRO A 748 34.94 -32.16 6.76
N LYS A 749 36.19 -32.07 6.29
CA LYS A 749 37.35 -32.14 7.19
C LYS A 749 37.34 -30.85 8.04
N HIS A 750 36.38 -30.76 8.95
CA HIS A 750 36.37 -29.71 9.96
C HIS A 750 37.67 -29.85 10.73
N GLN A 751 38.52 -28.82 10.61
CA GLN A 751 39.53 -28.57 11.63
C GLN A 751 38.80 -28.58 12.99
N PRO A 752 39.34 -29.29 14.00
CA PRO A 752 38.65 -29.45 15.27
C PRO A 752 38.32 -28.08 15.84
N ALA A 753 37.03 -27.85 16.11
CA ALA A 753 36.58 -26.57 16.61
C ALA A 753 37.35 -26.21 17.90
N PRO A 754 37.83 -24.96 18.04
CA PRO A 754 38.60 -24.58 19.23
C PRO A 754 37.76 -24.81 20.49
N PRO A 755 38.38 -25.20 21.63
CA PRO A 755 37.69 -25.45 22.89
C PRO A 755 36.73 -24.33 23.29
N LYS A 756 35.67 -24.65 24.05
CA LYS A 756 34.66 -23.66 24.48
C LYS A 756 35.27 -22.47 25.24
N ASP A 757 36.39 -22.70 25.91
CA ASP A 757 37.15 -21.73 26.71
C ASP A 757 38.27 -21.03 25.94
N ALA A 758 38.47 -21.34 24.65
CA ALA A 758 39.52 -20.74 23.84
C ALA A 758 39.36 -19.20 23.73
N PRO A 759 40.45 -18.41 23.85
CA PRO A 759 40.43 -16.97 23.66
C PRO A 759 39.75 -16.51 22.36
N SER A 760 39.16 -15.31 22.38
CA SER A 760 38.41 -14.74 21.26
C SER A 760 39.20 -14.67 19.95
N HIS A 761 40.50 -14.36 20.03
CA HIS A 761 41.39 -14.28 18.86
C HIS A 761 41.56 -15.64 18.17
N ILE A 762 41.66 -16.75 18.90
CA ILE A 762 41.76 -18.11 18.33
C ILE A 762 40.45 -18.47 17.60
N ARG A 763 39.30 -18.14 18.19
CA ARG A 763 38.00 -18.34 17.54
C ARG A 763 37.87 -17.50 16.27
N GLN A 764 38.34 -16.25 16.28
CA GLN A 764 38.37 -15.39 15.10
C GLN A 764 39.31 -15.92 14.01
N GLN A 765 40.52 -16.38 14.36
CA GLN A 765 41.48 -16.97 13.40
C GLN A 765 40.95 -18.28 12.78
N HIS A 766 40.25 -19.11 13.56
CA HIS A 766 39.60 -20.31 13.03
C HIS A 766 38.45 -19.95 12.07
N LEU A 767 37.65 -18.93 12.41
CA LEU A 767 36.59 -18.41 11.53
C LEU A 767 37.16 -17.82 10.24
N SER A 768 38.26 -17.04 10.31
CA SER A 768 38.91 -16.49 9.11
C SER A 768 39.53 -17.56 8.23
N LYS A 769 40.14 -18.60 8.82
CA LYS A 769 40.66 -19.76 8.05
C LYS A 769 39.54 -20.51 7.32
N LEU A 770 38.38 -20.71 7.94
CA LEU A 770 37.21 -21.31 7.29
C LEU A 770 36.60 -20.44 6.18
N ILE A 771 36.84 -19.13 6.19
CA ILE A 771 36.41 -18.19 5.14
C ILE A 771 37.37 -18.19 3.93
N LEU A 772 38.63 -18.58 4.14
CA LEU A 772 39.73 -18.51 3.16
C LEU A 772 40.04 -19.86 2.47
N ASP A 773 39.17 -20.87 2.59
CA ASP A 773 39.41 -22.20 2.04
C ASP A 773 39.47 -22.18 0.49
N PRO A 774 40.60 -22.55 -0.15
CA PRO A 774 40.80 -22.39 -1.59
C PRO A 774 39.89 -23.29 -2.46
N ALA A 775 39.18 -24.25 -1.86
CA ALA A 775 38.12 -25.04 -2.49
C ALA A 775 36.75 -24.32 -2.57
N SER A 776 36.64 -23.09 -2.05
CA SER A 776 35.44 -22.26 -2.20
C SER A 776 35.32 -21.65 -3.61
N LEU A 777 34.08 -21.40 -4.05
CA LEU A 777 33.79 -20.73 -5.33
C LEU A 777 34.45 -19.34 -5.36
N PRO A 778 34.99 -18.89 -6.53
CA PRO A 778 35.61 -17.57 -6.65
C PRO A 778 34.71 -16.46 -6.13
N GLN A 779 35.26 -15.57 -5.29
CA GLN A 779 34.51 -14.46 -4.71
C GLN A 779 34.80 -13.14 -5.43
N PRO A 780 33.85 -12.19 -5.43
CA PRO A 780 34.08 -10.81 -5.86
C PRO A 780 35.38 -10.22 -5.28
N GLY A 781 36.35 -9.92 -6.15
CA GLY A 781 37.68 -9.42 -5.78
C GLY A 781 38.82 -10.44 -5.89
N ASP A 782 38.54 -11.73 -6.10
CA ASP A 782 39.57 -12.71 -6.46
C ASP A 782 40.06 -12.48 -7.90
N ALA A 783 41.37 -12.61 -8.15
CA ALA A 783 41.93 -12.60 -9.52
C ALA A 783 41.43 -13.77 -10.42
N ARG A 784 40.72 -14.74 -9.82
CA ARG A 784 40.05 -15.85 -10.51
C ARG A 784 38.59 -15.55 -10.85
N TYR A 785 38.03 -14.45 -10.34
CA TYR A 785 36.65 -14.06 -10.62
C TYR A 785 36.51 -13.58 -12.07
N PRO A 786 35.40 -13.83 -12.77
CA PRO A 786 35.28 -13.45 -14.18
C PRO A 786 35.10 -11.93 -14.36
N ASP A 787 35.71 -11.38 -15.40
CA ASP A 787 35.52 -9.99 -15.83
C ASP A 787 34.10 -9.72 -16.34
N VAL A 788 33.70 -8.45 -16.38
CA VAL A 788 32.39 -8.01 -16.86
C VAL A 788 32.34 -8.12 -18.39
N PRO A 789 31.24 -8.63 -18.99
CA PRO A 789 31.07 -8.66 -20.44
C PRO A 789 31.17 -7.28 -21.13
N GLY A 790 31.27 -7.30 -22.47
CA GLY A 790 31.31 -6.10 -23.29
C GLY A 790 29.97 -5.36 -23.42
N GLU A 791 29.95 -4.29 -24.22
CA GLU A 791 28.73 -3.51 -24.51
C GLU A 791 27.79 -4.26 -25.47
N GLU A 792 28.35 -5.10 -26.35
CA GLU A 792 27.63 -6.00 -27.23
C GLU A 792 26.65 -6.90 -26.46
N ASP A 793 27.08 -7.38 -25.28
CA ASP A 793 26.31 -8.25 -24.40
C ASP A 793 25.38 -7.49 -23.43
N LEU A 794 25.38 -6.15 -23.42
CA LEU A 794 24.40 -5.37 -22.65
C LEU A 794 23.00 -5.56 -23.26
N VAL A 795 22.07 -6.13 -22.49
CA VAL A 795 20.70 -6.47 -22.94
C VAL A 795 19.60 -5.69 -22.22
N GLY A 796 19.87 -5.02 -21.10
CA GLY A 796 18.85 -4.28 -20.38
C GLY A 796 19.30 -3.65 -19.07
N PHE A 797 18.32 -3.16 -18.29
CA PHE A 797 18.56 -2.49 -17.01
C PHE A 797 17.57 -2.94 -15.93
N VAL A 798 18.02 -2.89 -14.67
CA VAL A 798 17.20 -3.09 -13.47
C VAL A 798 16.53 -1.77 -13.08
N THR A 799 15.19 -1.71 -13.13
CA THR A 799 14.41 -0.54 -12.73
C THR A 799 14.24 -0.47 -11.20
N ALA A 800 14.10 -1.63 -10.55
CA ALA A 800 13.94 -1.75 -9.11
C ALA A 800 14.74 -2.95 -8.55
N GLY A 801 15.91 -2.70 -7.97
CA GLY A 801 16.75 -3.70 -7.30
C GLY A 801 16.76 -3.52 -5.77
N ASN A 802 16.60 -4.61 -5.01
CA ASN A 802 16.74 -4.62 -3.56
C ASN A 802 16.88 -6.06 -2.99
N TYR A 803 16.88 -6.21 -1.66
CA TYR A 803 16.84 -7.49 -0.98
C TYR A 803 15.39 -7.92 -0.76
N ASN A 804 14.93 -8.98 -1.43
CA ASN A 804 13.57 -9.50 -1.26
C ASN A 804 13.44 -10.21 0.09
N LEU A 805 12.53 -9.73 0.94
CA LEU A 805 12.23 -10.35 2.24
C LEU A 805 11.41 -11.64 2.14
N GLY A 806 10.73 -11.88 1.01
CA GLY A 806 10.01 -13.12 0.73
C GLY A 806 10.95 -14.26 0.34
N GLU A 807 11.87 -14.01 -0.59
CA GLU A 807 12.84 -15.01 -1.07
C GLU A 807 14.10 -15.13 -0.20
N GLY A 808 14.45 -14.09 0.57
CA GLY A 808 15.67 -14.06 1.37
C GLY A 808 16.96 -13.87 0.56
N LYS A 809 16.87 -13.27 -0.63
CA LYS A 809 18.00 -13.01 -1.56
C LYS A 809 17.90 -11.62 -2.19
N GLY A 810 18.97 -11.19 -2.87
CA GLY A 810 18.93 -10.01 -3.74
C GLY A 810 18.17 -10.31 -5.02
N THR A 811 17.18 -9.49 -5.35
CA THR A 811 16.39 -9.60 -6.58
C THR A 811 16.18 -8.24 -7.23
N GLY A 812 15.89 -8.23 -8.52
CA GLY A 812 15.56 -7.06 -9.32
C GLY A 812 14.29 -7.28 -10.14
N VAL A 813 13.55 -6.20 -10.37
CA VAL A 813 12.66 -6.07 -11.51
C VAL A 813 13.37 -5.19 -12.53
N GLY A 814 13.32 -5.57 -13.80
CA GLY A 814 13.97 -4.85 -14.89
C GLY A 814 13.32 -5.12 -16.24
N SER A 815 13.88 -4.57 -17.30
CA SER A 815 13.42 -4.83 -18.66
C SER A 815 14.58 -5.16 -19.59
N LEU A 816 14.39 -6.15 -20.46
CA LEU A 816 15.38 -6.62 -21.42
C LEU A 816 14.90 -6.35 -22.85
N LEU A 817 15.84 -6.02 -23.74
CA LEU A 817 15.63 -5.87 -25.17
C LEU A 817 15.61 -7.25 -25.84
N LEU A 818 14.44 -7.69 -26.29
CA LEU A 818 14.23 -9.06 -26.79
C LEU A 818 15.14 -9.40 -27.98
N SER A 819 15.40 -8.46 -28.88
CA SER A 819 16.24 -8.68 -30.06
C SER A 819 17.69 -9.06 -29.73
N LYS A 820 18.22 -8.69 -28.56
CA LYS A 820 19.55 -9.13 -28.10
C LYS A 820 19.53 -10.41 -27.26
N VAL A 821 18.38 -10.77 -26.69
CA VAL A 821 18.18 -11.97 -25.85
C VAL A 821 17.93 -13.22 -26.70
N ILE A 822 17.24 -13.07 -27.84
CA ILE A 822 16.97 -14.17 -28.78
C ILE A 822 18.28 -14.55 -29.49
N THR A 823 18.97 -15.57 -28.99
CA THR A 823 20.18 -16.15 -29.60
C THR A 823 19.92 -17.61 -29.98
N LYS A 824 20.16 -17.98 -31.24
CA LYS A 824 19.80 -19.30 -31.82
C LYS A 824 20.60 -20.49 -31.28
N GLU A 825 21.64 -20.25 -30.48
CA GLU A 825 22.71 -21.23 -30.20
C GLU A 825 22.88 -21.57 -28.70
N ALA A 826 22.04 -21.02 -27.82
CA ALA A 826 22.17 -21.24 -26.37
C ALA A 826 21.36 -22.46 -25.88
N PRO A 827 21.94 -23.35 -25.04
CA PRO A 827 21.19 -24.41 -24.37
C PRO A 827 20.02 -23.84 -23.54
N ALA A 828 18.90 -24.55 -23.50
CA ALA A 828 17.67 -24.08 -22.82
C ALA A 828 17.91 -23.70 -21.34
N GLU A 829 18.73 -24.45 -20.60
CA GLU A 829 19.07 -24.15 -19.20
C GLU A 829 19.94 -22.89 -19.03
N GLU A 830 20.76 -22.55 -20.02
CA GLU A 830 21.66 -21.39 -20.01
C GLU A 830 20.97 -20.11 -20.53
N SER A 831 19.95 -20.25 -21.38
CA SER A 831 19.20 -19.13 -22.00
C SER A 831 18.69 -18.08 -21.01
N ARG A 832 18.37 -18.50 -19.78
CA ARG A 832 17.83 -17.65 -18.71
C ARG A 832 18.89 -17.11 -17.74
N LEU A 833 20.17 -17.33 -18.00
CA LEU A 833 21.26 -16.78 -17.19
C LEU A 833 21.64 -15.38 -17.67
N CYS A 834 21.96 -14.51 -16.72
CA CYS A 834 22.44 -13.15 -16.98
C CYS A 834 23.46 -12.72 -15.92
N ILE A 835 24.20 -11.66 -16.23
CA ILE A 835 25.18 -11.05 -15.35
C ILE A 835 24.68 -9.65 -15.00
N VAL A 836 24.52 -9.36 -13.72
CA VAL A 836 24.04 -8.07 -13.22
C VAL A 836 25.21 -7.30 -12.61
N ARG A 837 25.39 -6.04 -13.01
CA ARG A 837 26.41 -5.15 -12.43
C ARG A 837 25.78 -3.84 -11.98
N ASP A 838 26.05 -3.44 -10.75
CA ASP A 838 25.60 -2.15 -10.22
C ASP A 838 26.40 -0.98 -10.81
N ALA A 839 25.75 0.16 -11.03
CA ALA A 839 26.40 1.33 -11.63
C ALA A 839 27.47 1.88 -10.67
N GLY A 840 28.72 1.94 -11.14
CA GLY A 840 29.88 2.24 -10.30
C GLY A 840 30.46 1.07 -9.49
N GLU A 841 29.96 -0.16 -9.62
CA GLU A 841 30.71 -1.36 -9.23
C GLU A 841 31.48 -1.92 -10.44
N GLU A 842 32.71 -2.39 -10.19
CA GLU A 842 33.56 -3.07 -11.20
C GLU A 842 33.17 -4.55 -11.37
N VAL A 843 32.36 -5.11 -10.46
CA VAL A 843 32.11 -6.56 -10.37
C VAL A 843 30.71 -6.93 -10.83
N GLY A 844 30.61 -7.80 -11.84
CA GLY A 844 29.37 -8.45 -12.24
C GLY A 844 28.97 -9.58 -11.29
N ARG A 845 27.68 -9.93 -11.24
CA ARG A 845 27.13 -11.00 -10.41
C ARG A 845 26.23 -11.91 -11.23
N LEU A 846 26.47 -13.23 -11.16
CA LEU A 846 25.65 -14.19 -11.89
C LEU A 846 24.24 -14.28 -11.29
N ALA A 847 23.25 -14.20 -12.17
CA ALA A 847 21.82 -14.16 -11.89
C ALA A 847 21.02 -15.01 -12.88
N ARG A 848 19.76 -15.29 -12.56
CA ARG A 848 18.77 -15.85 -13.48
C ARG A 848 17.65 -14.83 -13.68
N TRP A 849 17.17 -14.69 -14.90
CA TRP A 849 15.99 -13.89 -15.21
C TRP A 849 14.80 -14.78 -15.58
N GLU A 850 13.60 -14.34 -15.21
CA GLU A 850 12.33 -15.01 -15.51
C GLU A 850 11.32 -13.93 -15.94
N LEU A 851 10.54 -14.19 -16.99
CA LEU A 851 9.47 -13.27 -17.39
C LEU A 851 8.48 -13.07 -16.24
N VAL A 852 8.03 -11.84 -16.05
CA VAL A 852 6.90 -11.56 -15.16
C VAL A 852 5.67 -12.26 -15.74
N GLY A 853 4.95 -13.05 -14.92
CA GLY A 853 3.66 -13.67 -15.27
C GLY A 853 2.51 -12.68 -15.24
#